data_AF-A0A8J7UUI5-F1
#
_entry.id   AF-A0A8J7UUI5-F1
#
_cell.length_a   1.000
_cell.length_b   1.000
_cell.length_c   1.000
_cell.angle_alpha   90.00
_cell.angle_beta   90.00
_cell.angle_gamma   90.00
#
_symmetry.space_group_name_H-M   'P 1'
#
loop_
_entity.id
_entity.type
_entity.pdbx_description
1 polymer ?
#
loop_
_entity_poly.entity_id
_entity_poly.type
_entity_poly.pdbx_seq_one_letter_code
_entity_poly.pdbx_strand_id
1 'polypeptide(L)'
;MIKLNDDITKAMDAESLKLDIQRHLRFTLAKSKYSTTKWDKFRSVALTALDRLHDRWIDTQEHYYDVDAKRVYYISMEFLMGRLLDNMLVNLDILDEVKEALDELGLDYDEVKENEFDAGLGNGGLGRLAACFLDSMATMGIPGYGYGIRYDYGIFHQQIRNGYQIEKPDMWLQFGNPWDVVRPKVLYPVDFYGESVPYTDSDGQLRFKWVNTQSVNALAFDTPVPGYKNDIVNNLRLWKASSSKAIDFQSFSQGEYIDAVRDSQLQENISRVLYPNDKVFVGQELRLKQEYFLVSATLQDILRRFKKVHNDWRKLPDKVAIQCNDTHPNLAIPELMRVLMDYEGLDWETSWDITRKTINYTNHTVLPEALETWPVPLMRNLLPRHLQIIYEINKRFLNDVRDTFGHDVNKVRRMSIISEGEKPAVQMATLGIVGSNKVNGVARLHTELIKKTIFKDFYELYPDKFINMTNGITPRRWLKQCNPRLSELISEQIGDSWITDLNQLKKIDKLADSKAFRKKFTDVKHQNKKDLIAFIEAEYGISLEPDSIFDIQIKRIHEYKRQLLVALHTAMLYNRIKANPDAEFQPRTVLFSGKAAPGYTMAKLQIKLINSIAEKINNDPDTKGKLSCLFLENYTVSLAERLIPAADLSEQTSTAGMEASGTGNMKFALNGALTIGTLDGANIEIREEVGEDNIFIFGLTDEEVEQKRREGYNPRDYYDSIPELQQVLNQIRDGFFEPDEPELFHPIIRNLLDEGDYFMVLADFESYTKQQQEVEKLYKDQAKWIKKAIHNVARVGKFSSDRTILEYSKQIWDCEQISLPKDRTSQKNGNNKKRKVSKQKA
;
A
#
# COMPACT_ATOMS: atom_id res chain seq x y z
N MET A 1 -14.70 -12.95 36.46
CA MET A 1 -14.94 -12.90 34.99
C MET A 1 -16.45 -12.85 34.77
N ILE A 2 -16.93 -11.85 34.05
CA ILE A 2 -18.28 -11.89 33.49
C ILE A 2 -18.23 -12.91 32.37
N LYS A 3 -19.06 -13.96 32.42
CA LYS A 3 -19.25 -14.83 31.25
C LYS A 3 -20.11 -14.05 30.27
N LEU A 4 -19.57 -13.78 29.08
CA LEU A 4 -20.37 -13.21 27.99
C LEU A 4 -21.49 -14.21 27.66
N ASN A 5 -22.69 -13.70 27.40
CA ASN A 5 -23.83 -14.54 27.05
C ASN A 5 -23.67 -15.00 25.59
N ASP A 6 -23.56 -16.31 25.38
CA ASP A 6 -23.45 -16.91 24.05
C ASP A 6 -24.78 -16.78 23.25
N ASP A 7 -25.90 -16.40 23.90
CA ASP A 7 -27.24 -16.20 23.29
C ASP A 7 -27.48 -14.79 22.68
N ILE A 8 -26.45 -13.93 22.59
CA ILE A 8 -26.55 -12.67 21.83
C ILE A 8 -26.61 -13.03 20.35
N THR A 9 -27.60 -12.54 19.60
CA THR A 9 -27.89 -12.95 18.21
C THR A 9 -26.67 -12.83 17.29
N LYS A 10 -26.11 -13.98 16.89
CA LYS A 10 -25.00 -14.11 15.91
C LYS A 10 -25.49 -14.43 14.49
N ALA A 11 -26.80 -14.48 14.32
CA ALA A 11 -27.44 -14.97 13.12
C ALA A 11 -27.13 -14.05 11.93
N MET A 12 -26.85 -14.65 10.77
CA MET A 12 -26.37 -13.95 9.58
C MET A 12 -27.43 -13.86 8.47
N ASP A 13 -28.65 -14.35 8.73
CA ASP A 13 -29.80 -14.17 7.83
C ASP A 13 -30.29 -12.71 7.79
N ALA A 14 -30.97 -12.37 6.69
CA ALA A 14 -31.46 -11.03 6.40
C ALA A 14 -32.38 -10.47 7.51
N GLU A 15 -33.27 -11.28 8.07
CA GLU A 15 -34.18 -10.85 9.15
C GLU A 15 -33.42 -10.42 10.41
N SER A 16 -32.43 -11.21 10.82
CA SER A 16 -31.58 -10.89 11.97
C SER A 16 -30.73 -9.65 11.73
N LEU A 17 -30.15 -9.51 10.53
CA LEU A 17 -29.37 -8.34 10.13
C LEU A 17 -30.22 -7.07 10.10
N LYS A 18 -31.43 -7.15 9.54
CA LYS A 18 -32.41 -6.05 9.52
C LYS A 18 -32.73 -5.55 10.93
N LEU A 19 -32.97 -6.47 11.87
CA LEU A 19 -33.25 -6.12 13.26
C LEU A 19 -32.06 -5.40 13.93
N ASP A 20 -30.84 -5.87 13.69
CA ASP A 20 -29.62 -5.26 14.23
C ASP A 20 -29.35 -3.87 13.63
N ILE A 21 -29.59 -3.68 12.32
CA ILE A 21 -29.50 -2.37 11.67
C ILE A 21 -30.47 -1.38 12.33
N GLN A 22 -31.74 -1.79 12.51
CA GLN A 22 -32.74 -0.97 13.20
C GLN A 22 -32.37 -0.70 14.67
N ARG A 23 -31.80 -1.71 15.35
CA ARG A 23 -31.33 -1.60 16.73
C ARG A 23 -30.22 -0.56 16.85
N HIS A 24 -29.23 -0.58 15.97
CA HIS A 24 -28.15 0.42 15.99
C HIS A 24 -28.66 1.82 15.67
N LEU A 25 -29.53 1.97 14.67
CA LEU A 25 -30.18 3.25 14.37
C LEU A 25 -30.87 3.82 15.62
N ARG A 26 -31.70 3.00 16.29
CA ARG A 26 -32.52 3.44 17.41
C ARG A 26 -31.74 3.63 18.71
N PHE A 27 -30.92 2.66 19.10
CA PHE A 27 -30.34 2.59 20.44
C PHE A 27 -28.87 3.00 20.49
N THR A 28 -28.10 2.77 19.42
CA THR A 28 -26.70 3.20 19.36
C THR A 28 -26.56 4.63 18.86
N LEU A 29 -27.29 5.00 17.81
CA LEU A 29 -27.21 6.30 17.16
C LEU A 29 -28.30 7.29 17.60
N ALA A 30 -29.27 6.82 18.39
CA ALA A 30 -30.41 7.60 18.87
C ALA A 30 -31.19 8.30 17.73
N LYS A 31 -31.39 7.60 16.62
CA LYS A 31 -32.07 8.10 15.41
C LYS A 31 -33.50 7.56 15.29
N SER A 32 -34.33 8.36 14.62
CA SER A 32 -35.70 8.03 14.25
C SER A 32 -35.87 8.15 12.74
N LYS A 33 -37.03 7.74 12.21
CA LYS A 33 -37.36 7.94 10.78
C LYS A 33 -37.30 9.41 10.33
N TYR A 34 -37.41 10.38 11.26
CA TYR A 34 -37.36 11.81 10.96
C TYR A 34 -35.97 12.43 11.08
N SER A 35 -35.01 11.75 11.72
CA SER A 35 -33.68 12.30 12.03
C SER A 35 -32.50 11.51 11.46
N THR A 36 -32.78 10.37 10.80
CA THR A 36 -31.77 9.50 10.19
C THR A 36 -31.16 10.15 8.95
N THR A 37 -29.85 10.36 8.95
CA THR A 37 -29.08 10.84 7.79
C THR A 37 -28.52 9.68 6.97
N LYS A 38 -27.98 9.94 5.77
CA LYS A 38 -27.32 8.92 4.95
C LYS A 38 -26.13 8.27 5.67
N TRP A 39 -25.34 9.08 6.38
CA TRP A 39 -24.24 8.58 7.19
C TRP A 39 -24.69 7.70 8.35
N ASP A 40 -25.82 8.02 8.99
CA ASP A 40 -26.37 7.17 10.05
C ASP A 40 -26.77 5.78 9.53
N LYS A 41 -27.34 5.70 8.32
CA LYS A 41 -27.67 4.43 7.64
C LYS A 41 -26.42 3.60 7.38
N PHE A 42 -25.37 4.21 6.81
CA PHE A 42 -24.07 3.56 6.63
C PHE A 42 -23.52 3.04 7.97
N ARG A 43 -23.50 3.91 8.98
CA ARG A 43 -22.93 3.58 10.27
C ARG A 43 -23.68 2.44 10.96
N SER A 44 -25.00 2.35 10.84
CA SER A 44 -25.75 1.24 11.43
C SER A 44 -25.45 -0.11 10.76
N VAL A 45 -25.24 -0.13 9.44
CA VAL A 45 -24.81 -1.35 8.74
C VAL A 45 -23.38 -1.74 9.14
N ALA A 46 -22.45 -0.78 9.20
CA ALA A 46 -21.08 -1.02 9.64
C ALA A 46 -21.02 -1.60 11.07
N LEU A 47 -21.81 -1.04 12.00
CA LEU A 47 -21.92 -1.55 13.38
C LEU A 47 -22.49 -2.97 13.43
N THR A 48 -23.49 -3.26 12.59
CA THR A 48 -24.09 -4.61 12.48
C THR A 48 -23.06 -5.65 12.03
N ALA A 49 -22.18 -5.30 11.09
CA ALA A 49 -21.06 -6.15 10.67
C ALA A 49 -20.00 -6.27 11.79
N LEU A 50 -19.68 -5.18 12.48
CA LEU A 50 -18.71 -5.17 13.58
C LEU A 50 -19.10 -6.08 14.73
N ASP A 51 -20.37 -6.18 15.10
CA ASP A 51 -20.81 -7.09 16.17
C ASP A 51 -20.43 -8.55 15.84
N ARG A 52 -20.61 -8.96 14.57
CA ARG A 52 -20.24 -10.31 14.07
C ARG A 52 -18.73 -10.50 13.96
N LEU A 53 -17.98 -9.44 13.66
CA LEU A 53 -16.51 -9.45 13.61
C LEU A 53 -15.89 -9.49 15.00
N HIS A 54 -16.44 -8.76 15.97
CA HIS A 54 -15.90 -8.70 17.33
C HIS A 54 -15.92 -10.06 18.02
N ASP A 55 -17.01 -10.80 17.87
CA ASP A 55 -17.14 -12.17 18.41
C ASP A 55 -16.03 -13.08 17.86
N ARG A 56 -15.91 -13.13 16.53
CA ARG A 56 -14.87 -13.88 15.81
C ARG A 56 -13.46 -13.42 16.15
N TRP A 57 -13.27 -12.12 16.35
CA TRP A 57 -11.99 -11.54 16.70
C TRP A 57 -11.55 -11.95 18.10
N ILE A 58 -12.46 -11.94 19.08
CA ILE A 58 -12.18 -12.43 20.43
C ILE A 58 -11.82 -13.92 20.36
N ASP A 59 -12.62 -14.75 19.69
CA ASP A 59 -12.35 -16.18 19.49
C ASP A 59 -10.95 -16.40 18.88
N THR A 60 -10.62 -15.65 17.84
CA THR A 60 -9.31 -15.71 17.16
C THR A 60 -8.17 -15.38 18.12
N GLN A 61 -8.29 -14.29 18.89
CA GLN A 61 -7.24 -13.88 19.82
C GLN A 61 -7.06 -14.85 20.98
N GLU A 62 -8.15 -15.38 21.53
CA GLU A 62 -8.10 -16.41 22.59
C GLU A 62 -7.45 -17.68 22.05
N HIS A 63 -7.86 -18.14 20.86
CA HIS A 63 -7.30 -19.33 20.26
C HIS A 63 -5.78 -19.20 20.00
N TYR A 64 -5.31 -18.05 19.52
CA TYR A 64 -3.87 -17.78 19.37
C TYR A 64 -3.09 -17.83 20.70
N TYR A 65 -3.74 -17.63 21.85
CA TYR A 65 -3.11 -17.83 23.16
C TYR A 65 -3.18 -19.30 23.59
N ASP A 66 -4.31 -19.97 23.38
CA ASP A 66 -4.51 -21.37 23.77
C ASP A 66 -3.52 -22.32 23.09
N VAL A 67 -3.20 -22.07 21.82
CA VAL A 67 -2.23 -22.88 21.06
C VAL A 67 -0.81 -22.30 21.07
N ASP A 68 -0.59 -21.22 21.83
CA ASP A 68 0.71 -20.53 21.93
C ASP A 68 1.36 -20.26 20.56
N ALA A 69 0.56 -19.71 19.65
CA ALA A 69 0.92 -19.50 18.25
C ALA A 69 2.10 -18.54 18.09
N LYS A 70 3.02 -18.84 17.17
CA LYS A 70 3.95 -17.83 16.64
C LYS A 70 3.17 -16.78 15.86
N ARG A 71 3.40 -15.50 16.15
CA ARG A 71 2.66 -14.38 15.53
C ARG A 71 3.56 -13.52 14.66
N VAL A 72 3.02 -13.10 13.53
CA VAL A 72 3.63 -12.17 12.59
C VAL A 72 3.17 -10.75 12.88
N TYR A 73 4.13 -9.83 12.96
CA TYR A 73 3.91 -8.41 13.20
C TYR A 73 4.45 -7.61 12.02
N TYR A 74 3.54 -7.15 11.17
CA TYR A 74 3.85 -6.40 9.96
C TYR A 74 3.82 -4.90 10.27
N ILE A 75 4.99 -4.25 10.28
CA ILE A 75 5.12 -2.83 10.63
C ILE A 75 5.25 -2.02 9.34
N SER A 76 4.34 -1.06 9.13
CA SER A 76 4.40 -0.16 7.98
C SER A 76 3.91 1.23 8.30
N MET A 77 4.53 2.24 7.69
CA MET A 77 4.08 3.62 7.76
C MET A 77 2.75 3.86 7.04
N GLU A 78 2.36 2.99 6.10
CA GLU A 78 1.10 3.14 5.38
C GLU A 78 0.30 1.83 5.26
N PHE A 79 -1.02 1.96 5.36
CA PHE A 79 -2.01 0.94 5.04
C PHE A 79 -3.11 1.58 4.18
N LEU A 80 -3.05 1.39 2.87
CA LEU A 80 -4.03 1.95 1.95
C LEU A 80 -5.27 1.04 1.91
N MET A 81 -6.05 1.02 2.99
CA MET A 81 -7.14 0.06 3.21
C MET A 81 -8.30 0.25 2.22
N GLY A 82 -8.61 1.49 1.85
CA GLY A 82 -9.82 1.86 1.12
C GLY A 82 -11.05 1.85 2.02
N ARG A 83 -12.24 1.83 1.41
CA ARG A 83 -13.50 1.55 2.11
C ARG A 83 -13.55 0.10 2.60
N LEU A 84 -14.08 -0.12 3.80
CA LEU A 84 -14.09 -1.42 4.45
C LEU A 84 -15.45 -2.13 4.36
N LEU A 85 -16.57 -1.44 4.20
CA LEU A 85 -17.90 -2.07 4.26
C LEU A 85 -18.03 -3.28 3.33
N ASP A 86 -17.87 -3.08 2.03
CA ASP A 86 -17.95 -4.16 1.03
C ASP A 86 -16.99 -5.31 1.38
N ASN A 87 -15.75 -4.98 1.76
CA ASN A 87 -14.73 -5.98 2.10
C ASN A 87 -15.10 -6.81 3.34
N MET A 88 -15.64 -6.17 4.38
CA MET A 88 -16.08 -6.84 5.60
C MET A 88 -17.26 -7.77 5.30
N LEU A 89 -18.24 -7.31 4.53
CA LEU A 89 -19.41 -8.11 4.16
C LEU A 89 -19.06 -9.27 3.24
N VAL A 90 -18.16 -9.06 2.27
CA VAL A 90 -17.65 -10.12 1.37
C VAL A 90 -16.87 -11.18 2.15
N ASN A 91 -15.99 -10.78 3.08
CA ASN A 91 -15.19 -11.74 3.84
C ASN A 91 -16.01 -12.52 4.88
N LEU A 92 -17.06 -11.89 5.44
CA LEU A 92 -18.04 -12.56 6.30
C LEU A 92 -19.03 -13.46 5.54
N ASP A 93 -19.16 -13.27 4.22
CA ASP A 93 -20.15 -13.93 3.37
C ASP A 93 -21.59 -13.59 3.76
N ILE A 94 -21.87 -12.29 3.92
CA ILE A 94 -23.20 -11.78 4.27
C ILE A 94 -23.66 -10.61 3.39
N LEU A 95 -22.96 -10.36 2.29
CA LEU A 95 -23.23 -9.19 1.43
C LEU A 95 -24.65 -9.24 0.85
N ASP A 96 -25.08 -10.40 0.38
CA ASP A 96 -26.38 -10.55 -0.27
C ASP A 96 -27.52 -10.47 0.75
N GLU A 97 -27.33 -11.05 1.93
CA GLU A 97 -28.27 -10.96 3.06
C GLU A 97 -28.39 -9.52 3.59
N VAL A 98 -27.31 -8.75 3.59
CA VAL A 98 -27.36 -7.32 3.93
C VAL A 98 -28.09 -6.52 2.86
N LYS A 99 -27.90 -6.82 1.57
CA LYS A 99 -28.65 -6.16 0.49
C LYS A 99 -30.15 -6.45 0.62
N GLU A 100 -30.53 -7.71 0.83
CA GLU A 100 -31.93 -8.11 1.07
C GLU A 100 -32.52 -7.37 2.29
N ALA A 101 -31.79 -7.34 3.40
CA ALA A 101 -32.21 -6.63 4.61
C ALA A 101 -32.41 -5.11 4.38
N LEU A 102 -31.56 -4.49 3.56
CA LEU A 102 -31.66 -3.06 3.22
C LEU A 102 -32.82 -2.79 2.26
N ASP A 103 -33.03 -3.64 1.26
CA ASP A 103 -34.15 -3.55 0.31
C ASP A 103 -35.49 -3.61 1.05
N GLU A 104 -35.63 -4.52 2.02
CA GLU A 104 -36.82 -4.60 2.89
C GLU A 104 -37.01 -3.36 3.79
N LEU A 105 -35.93 -2.64 4.10
CA LEU A 105 -35.98 -1.37 4.81
C LEU A 105 -36.21 -0.17 3.85
N GLY A 106 -36.29 -0.41 2.55
CA GLY A 106 -36.39 0.63 1.52
C GLY A 106 -35.11 1.45 1.36
N LEU A 107 -33.95 0.83 1.56
CA LEU A 107 -32.63 1.45 1.47
C LEU A 107 -31.82 0.82 0.34
N ASP A 108 -31.21 1.66 -0.51
CA ASP A 108 -30.30 1.21 -1.55
C ASP A 108 -28.89 0.96 -0.98
N TYR A 109 -28.37 -0.25 -1.20
CA TYR A 109 -27.01 -0.61 -0.79
C TYR A 109 -25.94 0.29 -1.42
N ASP A 110 -26.08 0.63 -2.70
CA ASP A 110 -25.08 1.44 -3.40
C ASP A 110 -25.07 2.87 -2.85
N GLU A 111 -26.23 3.44 -2.50
CA GLU A 111 -26.28 4.70 -1.77
C GLU A 111 -25.60 4.58 -0.39
N VAL A 112 -25.87 3.49 0.35
CA VAL A 112 -25.32 3.28 1.69
C VAL A 112 -23.79 3.21 1.67
N LYS A 113 -23.19 2.39 0.80
CA LYS A 113 -21.74 2.20 0.77
C LYS A 113 -20.97 3.45 0.31
N GLU A 114 -21.58 4.30 -0.53
CA GLU A 114 -20.95 5.54 -1.00
C GLU A 114 -20.78 6.60 0.11
N ASN A 115 -21.45 6.42 1.26
CA ASN A 115 -21.27 7.29 2.43
C ASN A 115 -20.06 6.93 3.30
N GLU A 116 -19.31 5.87 2.95
CA GLU A 116 -18.04 5.56 3.58
C GLU A 116 -16.90 6.40 2.98
N PHE A 117 -16.05 6.96 3.83
CA PHE A 117 -14.80 7.60 3.40
C PHE A 117 -13.68 6.56 3.31
N ASP A 118 -12.85 6.61 2.27
CA ASP A 118 -11.59 5.85 2.26
C ASP A 118 -10.75 6.21 3.48
N ALA A 119 -10.18 5.20 4.14
CA ALA A 119 -9.30 5.47 5.28
C ALA A 119 -8.02 6.17 4.81
N GLY A 120 -7.79 7.40 5.29
CA GLY A 120 -6.59 8.21 5.05
C GLY A 120 -5.35 7.66 5.78
N LEU A 121 -4.99 6.41 5.50
CA LEU A 121 -3.94 5.66 6.20
C LEU A 121 -2.78 5.26 5.28
N GLY A 122 -2.82 5.62 4.01
CA GLY A 122 -1.76 5.32 3.06
C GLY A 122 -1.78 6.20 1.81
N ASN A 123 -0.75 6.07 0.98
CA ASN A 123 -0.59 6.83 -0.25
C ASN A 123 -0.47 5.93 -1.48
N GLY A 124 0.43 4.94 -1.47
CA GLY A 124 0.86 4.26 -2.69
C GLY A 124 0.80 2.74 -2.67
N GLY A 125 1.62 2.14 -3.55
CA GLY A 125 1.71 0.70 -3.73
C GLY A 125 2.21 -0.05 -2.49
N LEU A 126 3.08 0.56 -1.68
CA LEU A 126 3.59 -0.01 -0.42
C LEU A 126 2.43 -0.23 0.58
N GLY A 127 1.61 0.78 0.80
CA GLY A 127 0.47 0.71 1.71
C GLY A 127 -0.64 -0.17 1.17
N ARG A 128 -0.82 -0.21 -0.16
CA ARG A 128 -1.81 -1.12 -0.76
C ARG A 128 -1.39 -2.57 -0.68
N LEU A 129 -0.09 -2.85 -0.81
CA LEU A 129 0.48 -4.17 -0.58
C LEU A 129 0.29 -4.61 0.88
N ALA A 130 0.62 -3.73 1.85
CA ALA A 130 0.41 -4.00 3.27
C ALA A 130 -1.06 -4.37 3.55
N ALA A 131 -2.02 -3.62 2.99
CA ALA A 131 -3.44 -3.94 3.10
C ALA A 131 -3.84 -5.28 2.44
N CYS A 132 -3.30 -5.63 1.27
CA CYS A 132 -3.51 -6.95 0.65
C CYS A 132 -2.94 -8.09 1.50
N PHE A 133 -1.79 -7.86 2.13
CA PHE A 133 -1.12 -8.82 3.01
C PHE A 133 -1.91 -9.07 4.29
N LEU A 134 -2.50 -8.04 4.91
CA LEU A 134 -3.37 -8.23 6.07
C LEU A 134 -4.58 -9.13 5.75
N ASP A 135 -5.26 -8.85 4.63
CA ASP A 135 -6.40 -9.65 4.17
C ASP A 135 -6.00 -11.10 3.86
N SER A 136 -4.83 -11.31 3.26
CA SER A 136 -4.31 -12.64 2.93
C SER A 136 -3.81 -13.41 4.16
N MET A 137 -3.18 -12.73 5.12
CA MET A 137 -2.82 -13.34 6.41
C MET A 137 -4.06 -13.85 7.13
N ALA A 138 -5.13 -13.04 7.18
CA ALA A 138 -6.39 -13.47 7.79
C ALA A 138 -7.02 -14.64 7.03
N THR A 139 -7.09 -14.55 5.69
CA THR A 139 -7.69 -15.58 4.82
C THR A 139 -6.94 -16.92 4.89
N MET A 140 -5.61 -16.88 4.94
CA MET A 140 -4.77 -18.08 5.03
C MET A 140 -4.55 -18.57 6.47
N GLY A 141 -5.19 -17.94 7.45
CA GLY A 141 -5.08 -18.32 8.85
C GLY A 141 -3.70 -18.10 9.47
N ILE A 142 -2.92 -17.16 8.94
CA ILE A 142 -1.63 -16.76 9.50
C ILE A 142 -1.90 -15.83 10.70
N PRO A 143 -1.44 -16.18 11.92
CA PRO A 143 -1.61 -15.35 13.11
C PRO A 143 -0.85 -14.02 12.95
N GLY A 144 -1.60 -12.95 12.69
CA GLY A 144 -1.01 -11.73 12.17
C GLY A 144 -1.57 -10.45 12.79
N TYR A 145 -0.69 -9.46 12.87
CA TYR A 145 -1.00 -8.08 13.24
C TYR A 145 -0.37 -7.12 12.24
N GLY A 146 -1.14 -6.15 11.78
CA GLY A 146 -0.60 -4.94 11.16
C GLY A 146 -0.37 -3.87 12.22
N TYR A 147 0.74 -3.13 12.13
CA TYR A 147 1.02 -1.96 12.95
C TYR A 147 1.33 -0.75 12.10
N GLY A 148 0.59 0.34 12.31
CA GLY A 148 0.77 1.62 11.64
C GLY A 148 0.42 2.81 12.53
N ILE A 149 0.38 4.01 11.95
CA ILE A 149 -0.03 5.25 12.61
C ILE A 149 -1.45 5.61 12.18
N ARG A 150 -2.26 6.11 13.12
CA ARG A 150 -3.61 6.60 12.84
C ARG A 150 -3.55 8.06 12.42
N TYR A 151 -3.35 8.32 11.13
CA TYR A 151 -3.27 9.69 10.60
C TYR A 151 -4.61 10.40 10.64
N ASP A 152 -4.65 11.60 11.19
CA ASP A 152 -5.87 12.41 11.24
C ASP A 152 -6.30 12.91 9.84
N TYR A 153 -5.34 13.19 8.94
CA TYR A 153 -5.58 13.83 7.64
C TYR A 153 -4.93 13.12 6.43
N GLY A 154 -4.54 11.85 6.59
CA GLY A 154 -3.88 11.07 5.54
C GLY A 154 -2.66 11.78 4.95
N ILE A 155 -2.47 11.67 3.63
CA ILE A 155 -1.46 12.46 2.91
C ILE A 155 -2.04 13.83 2.54
N PHE A 156 -3.12 13.85 1.75
CA PHE A 156 -3.99 14.97 1.42
C PHE A 156 -5.12 14.50 0.49
N HIS A 157 -6.23 15.22 0.49
CA HIS A 157 -7.26 15.19 -0.53
C HIS A 157 -6.83 16.08 -1.71
N GLN A 158 -6.78 15.52 -2.91
CA GLN A 158 -6.35 16.24 -4.11
C GLN A 158 -7.55 16.91 -4.76
N GLN A 159 -7.44 18.18 -5.10
CA GLN A 159 -8.36 18.83 -6.03
C GLN A 159 -7.62 19.35 -7.24
N ILE A 160 -8.27 19.37 -8.40
CA ILE A 160 -7.75 20.01 -9.60
C ILE A 160 -8.45 21.36 -9.77
N ARG A 161 -7.67 22.45 -9.77
CA ARG A 161 -8.18 23.82 -10.02
C ARG A 161 -7.35 24.47 -11.10
N ASN A 162 -7.99 24.92 -12.18
CA ASN A 162 -7.32 25.49 -13.35
C ASN A 162 -6.21 24.56 -13.90
N GLY A 163 -6.43 23.25 -13.84
CA GLY A 163 -5.47 22.21 -14.21
C GLY A 163 -4.37 21.92 -13.18
N TYR A 164 -4.25 22.69 -12.10
CA TYR A 164 -3.25 22.48 -11.06
C TYR A 164 -3.76 21.60 -9.92
N GLN A 165 -2.86 20.76 -9.38
CA GLN A 165 -3.10 20.07 -8.12
C GLN A 165 -3.07 21.05 -6.93
N ILE A 166 -4.15 21.02 -6.14
CA ILE A 166 -4.31 21.70 -4.86
C ILE A 166 -4.48 20.65 -3.76
N GLU A 167 -3.64 20.72 -2.74
CA GLU A 167 -3.67 19.84 -1.58
C GLU A 167 -4.62 20.38 -0.50
N LYS A 168 -5.57 19.55 -0.06
CA LYS A 168 -6.44 19.82 1.09
C LYS A 168 -6.29 18.72 2.15
N PRO A 169 -6.60 18.99 3.43
CA PRO A 169 -6.67 17.92 4.43
C PRO A 169 -7.67 16.84 4.03
N ASP A 170 -7.30 15.56 4.19
CA ASP A 170 -8.22 14.44 3.97
C ASP A 170 -9.09 14.25 5.22
N MET A 171 -10.35 14.66 5.17
CA MET A 171 -11.25 14.74 6.33
C MET A 171 -11.97 13.43 6.65
N TRP A 172 -11.35 12.27 6.35
CA TRP A 172 -11.96 10.93 6.54
C TRP A 172 -12.44 10.64 7.97
N LEU A 173 -11.92 11.35 8.97
CA LEU A 173 -12.29 11.23 10.38
C LEU A 173 -13.25 12.30 10.89
N GLN A 174 -13.83 13.13 10.02
CA GLN A 174 -14.72 14.22 10.40
C GLN A 174 -15.87 13.77 11.33
N PHE A 175 -16.43 12.57 11.08
CA PHE A 175 -17.49 11.98 11.90
C PHE A 175 -17.02 10.78 12.74
N GLY A 176 -15.70 10.62 12.86
CA GLY A 176 -15.05 9.40 13.35
C GLY A 176 -15.07 8.27 12.30
N ASN A 177 -14.47 7.14 12.66
CA ASN A 177 -14.46 5.92 11.86
C ASN A 177 -15.27 4.84 12.60
N PRO A 178 -16.34 4.27 12.02
CA PRO A 178 -17.11 3.24 12.71
C PRO A 178 -16.29 1.98 13.01
N TRP A 179 -15.26 1.69 12.21
CA TRP A 179 -14.42 0.50 12.32
C TRP A 179 -13.35 0.60 13.42
N ASP A 180 -13.20 1.76 14.05
CA ASP A 180 -12.23 1.97 15.13
C ASP A 180 -12.72 1.39 16.46
N VAL A 181 -11.97 0.45 17.00
CA VAL A 181 -12.09 0.00 18.40
C VAL A 181 -10.98 0.66 19.22
N VAL A 182 -11.32 1.74 19.91
CA VAL A 182 -10.37 2.43 20.81
C VAL A 182 -10.01 1.52 21.98
N ARG A 183 -8.73 1.47 22.35
CA ARG A 183 -8.22 0.72 23.51
C ARG A 183 -7.65 1.66 24.57
N PRO A 184 -8.48 2.32 25.41
CA PRO A 184 -8.03 3.39 26.31
C PRO A 184 -6.94 2.99 27.32
N LYS A 185 -6.84 1.69 27.64
CA LYS A 185 -5.83 1.15 28.57
C LYS A 185 -4.58 0.61 27.88
N VAL A 186 -4.54 0.62 26.55
CA VAL A 186 -3.33 0.34 25.76
C VAL A 186 -2.76 1.69 25.36
N LEU A 187 -1.98 2.24 26.29
CA LEU A 187 -1.37 3.56 26.21
C LEU A 187 0.10 3.41 26.59
N TYR A 188 1.01 3.66 25.64
CA TYR A 188 2.45 3.50 25.87
C TYR A 188 3.15 4.86 25.81
N PRO A 189 4.02 5.19 26.79
CA PRO A 189 4.88 6.35 26.66
C PRO A 189 5.97 6.07 25.62
N VAL A 190 6.22 7.05 24.75
CA VAL A 190 7.31 7.08 23.79
C VAL A 190 8.16 8.30 24.09
N ASP A 191 9.41 8.06 24.44
CA ASP A 191 10.36 9.08 24.83
C ASP A 191 11.14 9.65 23.64
N PHE A 192 11.48 10.93 23.71
CA PHE A 192 12.35 11.64 22.76
C PHE A 192 13.34 12.53 23.51
N TYR A 193 14.41 12.93 22.81
CA TYR A 193 15.47 13.81 23.33
C TYR A 193 16.19 13.25 24.56
N GLY A 194 16.64 14.10 25.48
CA GLY A 194 17.34 13.69 26.70
C GLY A 194 18.77 13.23 26.45
N GLU A 195 19.28 12.38 27.32
CA GLU A 195 20.67 11.93 27.30
C GLU A 195 20.85 10.50 27.83
N SER A 196 21.86 9.80 27.34
CA SER A 196 22.21 8.45 27.78
C SER A 196 23.33 8.51 28.82
N VAL A 197 23.04 8.09 30.04
CA VAL A 197 23.96 8.14 31.20
C VAL A 197 24.42 6.73 31.57
N PRO A 198 25.74 6.47 31.64
CA PRO A 198 26.26 5.19 32.10
C PRO A 198 26.10 5.02 33.62
N TYR A 199 25.87 3.80 34.08
CA TYR A 199 25.90 3.43 35.50
C TYR A 199 26.39 2.00 35.66
N THR A 200 26.89 1.65 36.84
CA THR A 200 27.24 0.27 37.19
C THR A 200 26.06 -0.34 37.96
N ASP A 201 25.57 -1.49 37.51
CA ASP A 201 24.51 -2.22 38.23
C ASP A 201 25.03 -3.00 39.44
N SER A 202 24.13 -3.68 40.15
CA SER A 202 24.48 -4.46 41.35
C SER A 202 25.44 -5.62 41.09
N ASP A 203 25.54 -6.08 39.85
CA ASP A 203 26.42 -7.18 39.43
C ASP A 203 27.77 -6.68 38.89
N GLY A 204 28.02 -5.36 38.97
CA GLY A 204 29.25 -4.74 38.50
C GLY A 204 29.29 -4.49 36.99
N GLN A 205 28.18 -4.69 36.27
CA GLN A 205 28.13 -4.52 34.82
C GLN A 205 27.84 -3.08 34.43
N LEU A 206 28.47 -2.61 33.34
CA LEU A 206 28.19 -1.31 32.76
C LEU A 206 26.83 -1.34 32.06
N ARG A 207 25.92 -0.48 32.52
CA ARG A 207 24.57 -0.28 31.99
C ARG A 207 24.37 1.18 31.62
N PHE A 208 23.26 1.46 30.93
CA PHE A 208 22.89 2.81 30.51
C PHE A 208 21.45 3.10 30.91
N LYS A 209 21.18 4.37 31.27
CA LYS A 209 19.82 4.89 31.42
C LYS A 209 19.62 6.05 30.47
N TRP A 210 18.49 6.04 29.77
CA TRP A 210 18.05 7.18 28.98
C TRP A 210 17.16 8.07 29.86
N VAL A 211 17.63 9.28 30.13
CA VAL A 211 17.01 10.20 31.12
C VAL A 211 16.77 11.57 30.51
N ASN A 212 16.02 12.43 31.21
CA ASN A 212 15.70 13.80 30.81
C ASN A 212 14.96 13.88 29.46
N THR A 213 14.10 12.88 29.20
CA THR A 213 13.34 12.75 27.96
C THR A 213 12.04 13.57 27.96
N GLN A 214 11.47 13.74 26.77
CA GLN A 214 10.11 14.23 26.58
C GLN A 214 9.22 13.09 26.07
N SER A 215 8.14 12.79 26.78
CA SER A 215 7.28 11.65 26.46
C SER A 215 5.98 12.06 25.75
N VAL A 216 5.65 11.33 24.69
CA VAL A 216 4.36 11.35 23.99
C VAL A 216 3.65 10.02 24.21
N ASN A 217 2.34 10.03 24.40
CA ASN A 217 1.59 8.79 24.59
C ASN A 217 1.08 8.23 23.25
N ALA A 218 1.30 6.94 23.02
CA ALA A 218 0.75 6.18 21.91
C ALA A 218 -0.53 5.44 22.34
N LEU A 219 -1.68 5.91 21.87
CA LEU A 219 -2.99 5.30 22.11
C LEU A 219 -3.33 4.32 20.98
N ALA A 220 -3.70 3.08 21.33
CA ALA A 220 -4.09 2.08 20.34
C ALA A 220 -5.53 2.24 19.85
N PHE A 221 -5.69 2.19 18.54
CA PHE A 221 -6.94 1.99 17.82
C PHE A 221 -6.83 0.68 17.05
N ASP A 222 -7.78 -0.22 17.24
CA ASP A 222 -7.82 -1.51 16.53
C ASP A 222 -8.88 -1.47 15.42
N THR A 223 -8.56 -2.08 14.28
CA THR A 223 -9.51 -2.36 13.20
C THR A 223 -9.46 -3.86 12.90
N PRO A 224 -10.59 -4.59 12.99
CA PRO A 224 -10.62 -6.01 12.68
C PRO A 224 -10.32 -6.25 11.20
N VAL A 225 -9.59 -7.33 10.90
CA VAL A 225 -9.29 -7.75 9.53
C VAL A 225 -9.77 -9.19 9.33
N PRO A 226 -10.97 -9.40 8.75
CA PRO A 226 -11.52 -10.72 8.54
C PRO A 226 -10.83 -11.46 7.39
N GLY A 227 -10.64 -12.76 7.56
CA GLY A 227 -10.33 -13.69 6.48
C GLY A 227 -11.59 -14.12 5.74
N TYR A 228 -11.45 -14.45 4.46
CA TYR A 228 -12.56 -14.88 3.62
C TYR A 228 -13.11 -16.24 4.08
N LYS A 229 -14.37 -16.29 4.54
CA LYS A 229 -15.12 -17.52 4.89
C LYS A 229 -14.41 -18.51 5.83
N ASN A 230 -13.61 -18.03 6.78
CA ASN A 230 -12.83 -18.90 7.67
C ASN A 230 -12.96 -18.58 9.17
N ASP A 231 -13.85 -17.66 9.54
CA ASP A 231 -14.07 -17.15 10.91
C ASP A 231 -12.86 -16.48 11.59
N ILE A 232 -11.69 -16.45 10.95
CA ILE A 232 -10.48 -15.82 11.50
C ILE A 232 -10.57 -14.32 11.29
N VAL A 233 -10.35 -13.57 12.36
CA VAL A 233 -10.26 -12.11 12.31
C VAL A 233 -8.93 -11.70 12.93
N ASN A 234 -8.01 -11.23 12.10
CA ASN A 234 -6.75 -10.62 12.54
C ASN A 234 -6.97 -9.15 12.91
N ASN A 235 -5.88 -8.44 13.24
CA ASN A 235 -5.95 -7.07 13.74
C ASN A 235 -5.02 -6.12 13.00
N LEU A 236 -5.53 -4.97 12.57
CA LEU A 236 -4.73 -3.79 12.27
C LEU A 236 -4.74 -2.89 13.51
N ARG A 237 -3.58 -2.63 14.10
CA ARG A 237 -3.42 -1.69 15.21
C ARG A 237 -2.78 -0.40 14.70
N LEU A 238 -3.42 0.72 14.99
CA LEU A 238 -2.98 2.06 14.61
C LEU A 238 -2.70 2.88 15.87
N TRP A 239 -1.53 3.51 15.91
CA TRP A 239 -1.13 4.38 17.02
C TRP A 239 -1.55 5.82 16.76
N LYS A 240 -2.32 6.40 17.68
CA LYS A 240 -2.58 7.84 17.72
C LYS A 240 -1.67 8.48 18.76
N ALA A 241 -0.95 9.53 18.35
CA ALA A 241 -0.19 10.35 19.28
C ALA A 241 -1.17 11.17 20.12
N SER A 242 -0.94 11.18 21.43
CA SER A 242 -1.72 11.95 22.38
C SER A 242 -0.77 12.59 23.38
N SER A 243 -1.08 13.82 23.78
CA SER A 243 -0.26 14.52 24.75
C SER A 243 -0.27 13.83 26.11
N SER A 244 0.88 13.81 26.79
CA SER A 244 0.96 13.37 28.19
C SER A 244 0.36 14.40 29.16
N LYS A 245 0.23 15.67 28.74
CA LYS A 245 -0.38 16.77 29.48
C LYS A 245 -1.50 17.42 28.66
N ALA A 246 -2.71 17.47 29.18
CA ALA A 246 -3.86 17.98 28.41
C ALA A 246 -3.78 19.49 28.12
N ILE A 247 -3.43 20.31 29.12
CA ILE A 247 -3.35 21.77 29.02
C ILE A 247 -2.42 22.31 30.11
N ASP A 248 -1.65 23.37 29.81
CA ASP A 248 -1.03 24.18 30.86
C ASP A 248 -2.05 25.16 31.43
N PHE A 249 -2.57 24.80 32.61
CA PHE A 249 -3.59 25.60 33.29
C PHE A 249 -3.06 26.95 33.77
N GLN A 250 -1.74 27.09 33.98
CA GLN A 250 -1.14 28.35 34.41
C GLN A 250 -1.20 29.39 33.28
N SER A 251 -0.67 29.06 32.09
CA SER A 251 -0.80 29.91 30.90
C SER A 251 -2.27 30.16 30.54
N PHE A 252 -3.14 29.14 30.64
CA PHE A 252 -4.58 29.32 30.38
C PHE A 252 -5.21 30.35 31.30
N SER A 253 -4.92 30.28 32.61
CA SER A 253 -5.46 31.20 33.62
C SER A 253 -4.93 32.63 33.45
N GLN A 254 -3.81 32.81 32.74
CA GLN A 254 -3.20 34.10 32.43
C GLN A 254 -3.70 34.69 31.08
N GLY A 255 -4.61 34.01 30.39
CA GLY A 255 -5.12 34.43 29.08
C GLY A 255 -4.22 34.05 27.90
N GLU A 256 -3.15 33.28 28.14
CA GLU A 256 -2.20 32.82 27.14
C GLU A 256 -2.69 31.51 26.49
N TYR A 257 -3.85 31.57 25.84
CA TYR A 257 -4.56 30.37 25.38
C TYR A 257 -3.80 29.54 24.33
N ILE A 258 -3.01 30.17 23.47
CA ILE A 258 -2.18 29.48 22.46
C ILE A 258 -1.07 28.68 23.15
N ASP A 259 -0.43 29.28 24.14
CA ASP A 259 0.71 28.70 24.84
C ASP A 259 0.25 27.56 25.74
N ALA A 260 -0.93 27.70 26.33
CA ALA A 260 -1.58 26.68 27.14
C ALA A 260 -1.75 25.32 26.43
N VAL A 261 -1.86 25.32 25.09
CA VAL A 261 -2.04 24.10 24.28
C VAL A 261 -0.88 23.81 23.34
N ARG A 262 0.17 24.64 23.31
CA ARG A 262 1.25 24.54 22.31
C ARG A 262 1.94 23.18 22.35
N ASP A 263 2.33 22.73 23.54
CA ASP A 263 3.08 21.49 23.71
C ASP A 263 2.24 20.26 23.31
N SER A 264 0.95 20.25 23.68
CA SER A 264 0.06 19.14 23.30
C SER A 264 -0.13 19.06 21.79
N GLN A 265 -0.29 20.21 21.12
CA GLN A 265 -0.39 20.29 19.66
C GLN A 265 0.88 19.80 18.95
N LEU A 266 2.06 20.16 19.46
CA LEU A 266 3.34 19.71 18.88
C LEU A 266 3.54 18.19 19.02
N GLN A 267 3.14 17.60 20.14
CA GLN A 267 3.22 16.16 20.37
C GLN A 267 2.23 15.38 19.47
N GLU A 268 1.03 15.91 19.28
CA GLU A 268 0.00 15.28 18.45
C GLU A 268 0.30 15.36 16.94
N ASN A 269 1.15 16.29 16.49
CA ASN A 269 1.56 16.40 15.08
C ASN A 269 2.16 15.10 14.52
N ILE A 270 2.73 14.24 15.37
CA ILE A 270 3.28 12.93 14.98
C ILE A 270 2.24 12.09 14.23
N SER A 271 0.96 12.11 14.62
CA SER A 271 -0.07 11.30 13.96
C SER A 271 -1.06 12.12 13.13
N ARG A 272 -0.67 13.30 12.61
CA ARG A 272 -1.58 14.12 11.79
C ARG A 272 -1.54 13.79 10.31
N VAL A 273 -0.34 13.83 9.71
CA VAL A 273 -0.16 13.73 8.26
C VAL A 273 0.89 12.67 7.94
N LEU A 274 0.61 11.86 6.93
CA LEU A 274 1.52 10.87 6.36
C LEU A 274 2.54 11.56 5.43
N TYR A 275 3.82 11.23 5.59
CA TYR A 275 4.94 11.79 4.81
C TYR A 275 4.95 13.33 4.78
N PRO A 276 5.14 13.98 5.95
CA PRO A 276 5.27 15.44 6.00
C PRO A 276 6.45 15.91 5.12
N ASN A 277 6.36 17.14 4.61
CA ASN A 277 7.41 17.72 3.77
C ASN A 277 8.74 17.82 4.54
N ASP A 278 9.74 17.05 4.11
CA ASP A 278 11.04 16.88 4.76
C ASP A 278 12.17 17.66 4.08
N LYS A 279 11.85 18.59 3.17
CA LYS A 279 12.84 19.54 2.61
C LYS A 279 13.39 20.51 3.64
N VAL A 280 12.70 20.67 4.77
CA VAL A 280 13.12 21.51 5.90
C VAL A 280 13.44 20.64 7.10
N PHE A 281 14.41 21.08 7.93
CA PHE A 281 14.91 20.31 9.07
C PHE A 281 13.80 19.87 10.04
N VAL A 282 12.83 20.75 10.33
CA VAL A 282 11.68 20.43 11.20
C VAL A 282 10.84 19.27 10.63
N GLY A 283 10.73 19.17 9.30
CA GLY A 283 10.05 18.07 8.62
C GLY A 283 10.82 16.75 8.72
N GLN A 284 12.15 16.80 8.60
CA GLN A 284 13.03 15.64 8.81
C GLN A 284 12.91 15.11 10.25
N GLU A 285 12.95 16.01 11.24
CA GLU A 285 12.78 15.65 12.64
C GLU A 285 11.40 15.04 12.91
N LEU A 286 10.33 15.61 12.35
CA LEU A 286 8.98 15.05 12.49
C LEU A 286 8.87 13.65 11.89
N ARG A 287 9.42 13.42 10.69
CA ARG A 287 9.40 12.09 10.04
C ARG A 287 10.16 11.05 10.87
N LEU A 288 11.34 11.38 11.39
CA LEU A 288 12.08 10.50 12.31
C LEU A 288 11.31 10.23 13.61
N LYS A 289 10.61 11.24 14.16
CA LYS A 289 9.71 11.05 15.31
C LYS A 289 8.57 10.09 15.01
N GLN A 290 7.98 10.16 13.82
CA GLN A 290 6.91 9.24 13.40
C GLN A 290 7.40 7.79 13.34
N GLU A 291 8.55 7.57 12.71
CA GLU A 291 9.17 6.23 12.60
C GLU A 291 9.45 5.64 13.97
N TYR A 292 10.11 6.40 14.85
CA TYR A 292 10.41 5.93 16.19
C TYR A 292 9.16 5.74 17.05
N PHE A 293 8.18 6.63 16.94
CA PHE A 293 6.89 6.52 17.63
C PHE A 293 6.17 5.23 17.27
N LEU A 294 6.07 4.92 15.97
CA LEU A 294 5.50 3.68 15.48
C LEU A 294 6.24 2.46 16.05
N VAL A 295 7.57 2.46 15.95
CA VAL A 295 8.41 1.34 16.37
C VAL A 295 8.33 1.10 17.87
N SER A 296 8.52 2.13 18.70
CA SER A 296 8.59 1.96 20.15
C SER A 296 7.25 1.51 20.72
N ALA A 297 6.14 2.15 20.33
CA ALA A 297 4.80 1.74 20.78
C ALA A 297 4.47 0.29 20.35
N THR A 298 4.86 -0.09 19.14
CA THR A 298 4.66 -1.44 18.60
C THR A 298 5.46 -2.48 19.38
N LEU A 299 6.76 -2.25 19.61
CA LEU A 299 7.60 -3.18 20.36
C LEU A 299 7.13 -3.32 21.80
N GLN A 300 6.77 -2.23 22.47
CA GLN A 300 6.19 -2.30 23.81
C GLN A 300 4.94 -3.21 23.85
N ASP A 301 4.07 -3.12 22.84
CA ASP A 301 2.87 -3.97 22.79
C ASP A 301 3.16 -5.44 22.45
N ILE A 302 4.08 -5.71 21.52
CA ILE A 302 4.52 -7.06 21.17
C ILE A 302 5.13 -7.75 22.39
N LEU A 303 6.07 -7.07 23.06
CA LEU A 303 6.78 -7.61 24.22
C LEU A 303 5.84 -7.81 25.41
N ARG A 304 4.88 -6.89 25.64
CA ARG A 304 3.82 -7.10 26.63
C ARG A 304 2.99 -8.36 26.33
N ARG A 305 2.64 -8.63 25.07
CA ARG A 305 1.87 -9.84 24.70
C ARG A 305 2.68 -11.10 24.94
N PHE A 306 3.97 -11.09 24.59
CA PHE A 306 4.89 -12.20 24.85
C PHE A 306 4.96 -12.51 26.36
N LYS A 307 5.13 -11.48 27.19
CA LYS A 307 5.19 -11.59 28.66
C LYS A 307 3.95 -12.18 29.34
N LYS A 308 2.80 -12.23 28.65
CA LYS A 308 1.60 -12.86 29.23
C LYS A 308 1.75 -14.38 29.39
N VAL A 309 2.55 -15.00 28.53
CA VAL A 309 2.67 -16.47 28.42
C VAL A 309 4.12 -16.92 28.66
N HIS A 310 5.09 -16.07 28.34
CA HIS A 310 6.52 -16.40 28.37
C HIS A 310 7.31 -15.45 29.27
N ASN A 311 8.28 -16.00 30.00
CA ASN A 311 9.21 -15.22 30.84
C ASN A 311 10.66 -15.31 30.35
N ASP A 312 10.98 -16.19 29.40
CA ASP A 312 12.32 -16.37 28.85
C ASP A 312 12.43 -15.72 27.47
N TRP A 313 13.20 -14.63 27.38
CA TRP A 313 13.40 -13.86 26.16
C TRP A 313 14.04 -14.65 25.02
N ARG A 314 14.76 -15.74 25.30
CA ARG A 314 15.37 -16.58 24.26
C ARG A 314 14.33 -17.27 23.37
N LYS A 315 13.09 -17.39 23.84
CA LYS A 315 11.94 -17.93 23.07
C LYS A 315 11.26 -16.87 22.19
N LEU A 316 11.66 -15.61 22.28
CA LEU A 316 11.03 -14.53 21.51
C LEU A 316 11.05 -14.83 20.00
N PRO A 317 12.18 -15.24 19.37
CA PRO A 317 12.21 -15.52 17.93
C PRO A 317 11.34 -16.71 17.49
N ASP A 318 11.05 -17.64 18.41
CA ASP A 318 10.18 -18.79 18.14
C ASP A 318 8.70 -18.41 18.18
N LYS A 319 8.36 -17.29 18.81
CA LYS A 319 6.97 -16.85 19.05
C LYS A 319 6.61 -15.53 18.36
N VAL A 320 7.61 -14.79 17.88
CA VAL A 320 7.45 -13.46 17.31
C VAL A 320 8.29 -13.37 16.04
N ALA A 321 7.63 -13.01 14.94
CA ALA A 321 8.30 -12.58 13.71
C ALA A 321 7.89 -11.13 13.41
N ILE A 322 8.86 -10.23 13.26
CA ILE A 322 8.63 -8.83 12.92
C ILE A 322 9.07 -8.59 11.48
N GLN A 323 8.18 -8.06 10.64
CA GLN A 323 8.49 -7.64 9.28
C GLN A 323 8.56 -6.12 9.22
N CYS A 324 9.76 -5.60 8.93
CA CYS A 324 10.02 -4.21 8.62
C CYS A 324 9.74 -3.97 7.14
N ASN A 325 8.64 -3.26 6.84
CA ASN A 325 8.24 -2.95 5.48
C ASN A 325 8.91 -1.65 4.99
N ASP A 326 9.94 -1.79 4.15
CA ASP A 326 10.87 -0.74 3.76
C ASP A 326 11.73 -0.21 4.94
N THR A 327 12.49 0.87 4.74
CA THR A 327 13.47 1.36 5.74
C THR A 327 12.86 2.04 6.97
N HIS A 328 11.64 2.55 6.86
CA HIS A 328 11.00 3.35 7.92
C HIS A 328 10.99 2.67 9.30
N PRO A 329 10.61 1.38 9.44
CA PRO A 329 10.62 0.69 10.73
C PRO A 329 11.98 0.06 11.11
N ASN A 330 13.09 0.35 10.42
CA ASN A 330 14.39 -0.26 10.76
C ASN A 330 14.94 0.20 12.13
N LEU A 331 14.39 1.25 12.73
CA LEU A 331 14.63 1.61 14.14
C LEU A 331 14.15 0.52 15.12
N ALA A 332 13.36 -0.47 14.67
CA ALA A 332 12.98 -1.62 15.50
C ALA A 332 14.19 -2.43 15.97
N ILE A 333 15.28 -2.42 15.19
CA ILE A 333 16.53 -3.10 15.53
C ILE A 333 17.17 -2.49 16.79
N PRO A 334 17.56 -1.20 16.81
CA PRO A 334 18.14 -0.61 18.00
C PRO A 334 17.13 -0.48 19.16
N GLU A 335 15.83 -0.34 18.90
CA GLU A 335 14.83 -0.29 19.98
C GLU A 335 14.65 -1.65 20.68
N LEU A 336 14.60 -2.77 19.94
CA LEU A 336 14.53 -4.09 20.56
C LEU A 336 15.80 -4.39 21.38
N MET A 337 16.98 -4.04 20.83
CA MET A 337 18.25 -4.10 21.58
C MET A 337 18.20 -3.26 22.86
N ARG A 338 17.70 -2.02 22.78
CA ARG A 338 17.58 -1.13 23.94
C ARG A 338 16.70 -1.74 25.01
N VAL A 339 15.52 -2.26 24.64
CA VAL A 339 14.59 -2.84 25.62
C VAL A 339 15.20 -4.06 26.31
N LEU A 340 15.78 -4.99 25.54
CA LEU A 340 16.38 -6.21 26.08
C LEU A 340 17.57 -5.91 27.01
N MET A 341 18.42 -4.94 26.67
CA MET A 341 19.60 -4.61 27.48
C MET A 341 19.30 -3.68 28.66
N ASP A 342 18.56 -2.60 28.42
CA ASP A 342 18.41 -1.51 29.38
C ASP A 342 17.26 -1.76 30.37
N TYR A 343 16.19 -2.45 29.95
CA TYR A 343 15.05 -2.78 30.84
C TYR A 343 15.05 -4.24 31.29
N GLU A 344 15.38 -5.19 30.41
CA GLU A 344 15.34 -6.61 30.75
C GLU A 344 16.68 -7.16 31.25
N GLY A 345 17.74 -6.37 31.18
CA GLY A 345 19.05 -6.69 31.78
C GLY A 345 19.86 -7.76 31.03
N LEU A 346 19.51 -8.09 29.78
CA LEU A 346 20.29 -9.04 28.98
C LEU A 346 21.66 -8.45 28.60
N ASP A 347 22.62 -9.32 28.31
CA ASP A 347 23.89 -8.94 27.72
C ASP A 347 23.73 -8.65 26.21
N TRP A 348 24.77 -8.04 25.62
CA TRP A 348 24.77 -7.66 24.21
C TRP A 348 24.58 -8.85 23.27
N GLU A 349 25.32 -9.95 23.47
CA GLU A 349 25.34 -11.08 22.54
C GLU A 349 23.98 -11.76 22.51
N THR A 350 23.41 -12.02 23.69
CA THR A 350 22.06 -12.59 23.80
C THR A 350 21.01 -11.67 23.17
N SER A 351 21.09 -10.35 23.43
CA SER A 351 20.13 -9.39 22.88
C SER A 351 20.23 -9.28 21.35
N TRP A 352 21.44 -9.32 20.81
CA TRP A 352 21.70 -9.23 19.37
C TRP A 352 21.24 -10.48 18.63
N ASP A 353 21.49 -11.67 19.19
CA ASP A 353 21.00 -12.94 18.64
C ASP A 353 19.46 -12.97 18.56
N ILE A 354 18.79 -12.59 19.65
CA ILE A 354 17.32 -12.48 19.68
C ILE A 354 16.83 -11.47 18.64
N THR A 355 17.44 -10.28 18.59
CA THR A 355 17.03 -9.21 17.68
C THR A 355 17.15 -9.65 16.23
N ARG A 356 18.32 -10.19 15.85
CA ARG A 356 18.57 -10.66 14.48
C ARG A 356 17.61 -11.77 14.08
N LYS A 357 17.29 -12.73 14.96
CA LYS A 357 16.37 -13.83 14.64
C LYS A 357 14.90 -13.41 14.59
N THR A 358 14.53 -12.29 15.23
CA THR A 358 13.14 -11.83 15.34
C THR A 358 12.75 -10.91 14.17
N ILE A 359 13.66 -10.06 13.68
CA ILE A 359 13.36 -8.98 12.72
C ILE A 359 13.73 -9.39 11.29
N ASN A 360 12.88 -9.04 10.32
CA ASN A 360 13.08 -9.27 8.88
C ASN A 360 12.86 -7.96 8.11
N TYR A 361 13.53 -7.78 6.96
CA TYR A 361 13.50 -6.53 6.19
C TYR A 361 13.07 -6.76 4.73
N THR A 362 12.03 -6.06 4.28
CA THR A 362 11.65 -6.00 2.85
C THR A 362 12.12 -4.69 2.25
N ASN A 363 12.89 -4.75 1.16
CA ASN A 363 13.26 -3.58 0.38
C ASN A 363 12.30 -3.39 -0.83
N HIS A 364 11.85 -2.15 -1.03
CA HIS A 364 10.88 -1.79 -2.08
C HIS A 364 11.43 -0.85 -3.16
N THR A 365 12.74 -0.58 -3.17
CA THR A 365 13.33 0.42 -4.05
C THR A 365 14.73 0.04 -4.53
N VAL A 366 14.98 0.30 -5.80
CA VAL A 366 16.31 0.24 -6.44
C VAL A 366 17.00 1.61 -6.47
N LEU A 367 16.26 2.68 -6.21
CA LEU A 367 16.75 4.06 -6.25
C LEU A 367 17.54 4.38 -4.98
N PRO A 368 18.85 4.69 -5.07
CA PRO A 368 19.67 5.03 -3.91
C PRO A 368 19.13 6.23 -3.13
N GLU A 369 18.54 7.22 -3.81
CA GLU A 369 17.94 8.40 -3.20
C GLU A 369 16.68 8.11 -2.36
N ALA A 370 16.06 6.94 -2.57
CA ALA A 370 14.91 6.49 -1.79
C ALA A 370 15.32 5.65 -0.57
N LEU A 371 16.61 5.30 -0.42
CA LEU A 371 17.12 4.63 0.78
C LEU A 371 17.35 5.67 1.88
N GLU A 372 16.54 5.62 2.93
CA GLU A 372 16.54 6.64 3.98
C GLU A 372 17.88 6.75 4.69
N THR A 373 18.32 8.01 4.88
CA THR A 373 19.48 8.34 5.70
C THR A 373 19.13 9.45 6.68
N TRP A 374 19.64 9.34 7.90
CA TRP A 374 19.38 10.31 8.96
C TRP A 374 20.67 10.99 9.43
N PRO A 375 20.78 12.33 9.41
CA PRO A 375 21.96 13.01 9.91
C PRO A 375 22.29 12.59 11.36
N VAL A 376 23.54 12.24 11.63
CA VAL A 376 23.98 11.84 12.97
C VAL A 376 23.66 12.90 14.03
N PRO A 377 23.82 14.22 13.79
CA PRO A 377 23.42 15.24 14.77
C PRO A 377 21.94 15.21 15.12
N LEU A 378 21.06 14.94 14.13
CA LEU A 378 19.63 14.81 14.34
C LEU A 378 19.32 13.59 15.22
N MET A 379 19.88 12.43 14.87
CA MET A 379 19.72 11.19 15.65
C MET A 379 20.28 11.33 17.07
N ARG A 380 21.42 12.03 17.24
CA ARG A 380 22.03 12.28 18.55
C ARG A 380 21.11 13.12 19.44
N ASN A 381 20.51 14.16 18.87
CA ASN A 381 19.62 15.04 19.61
C ASN A 381 18.32 14.33 19.98
N LEU A 382 17.74 13.56 19.05
CA LEU A 382 16.41 12.97 19.23
C LEU A 382 16.43 11.61 19.93
N LEU A 383 17.39 10.74 19.60
CA LEU A 383 17.49 9.34 20.01
C LEU A 383 18.92 8.97 20.44
N PRO A 384 19.49 9.64 21.46
CA PRO A 384 20.90 9.50 21.84
C PRO A 384 21.29 8.06 22.21
N ARG A 385 20.39 7.33 22.90
CA ARG A 385 20.66 5.93 23.30
C ARG A 385 20.67 5.00 22.09
N HIS A 386 19.74 5.16 21.15
CA HIS A 386 19.69 4.37 19.92
C HIS A 386 20.92 4.62 19.06
N LEU A 387 21.38 5.87 18.96
CA LEU A 387 22.61 6.19 18.25
C LEU A 387 23.83 5.46 18.83
N GLN A 388 23.96 5.37 20.17
CA GLN A 388 25.03 4.59 20.81
C GLN A 388 24.96 3.10 20.42
N ILE A 389 23.76 2.51 20.43
CA ILE A 389 23.54 1.12 20.03
C ILE A 389 23.90 0.93 18.55
N ILE A 390 23.48 1.85 17.67
CA ILE A 390 23.81 1.81 16.24
C ILE A 390 25.33 1.89 16.00
N TYR A 391 26.05 2.76 16.74
CA TYR A 391 27.51 2.82 16.66
C TYR A 391 28.17 1.50 17.09
N GLU A 392 27.67 0.86 18.14
CA GLU A 392 28.20 -0.43 18.60
C GLU A 392 27.90 -1.56 17.62
N ILE A 393 26.68 -1.59 17.03
CA ILE A 393 26.34 -2.50 15.91
C ILE A 393 27.32 -2.27 14.76
N ASN A 394 27.53 -1.02 14.34
CA ASN A 394 28.42 -0.68 13.24
C ASN A 394 29.86 -1.13 13.51
N LYS A 395 30.37 -0.86 14.72
CA LYS A 395 31.72 -1.24 15.11
C LYS A 395 31.93 -2.75 15.00
N ARG A 396 31.02 -3.54 15.57
CA ARG A 396 31.08 -5.02 15.55
C ARG A 396 30.96 -5.55 14.13
N PHE A 397 29.97 -5.07 13.39
CA PHE A 397 29.78 -5.45 11.99
C PHE A 397 31.00 -5.14 11.11
N LEU A 398 31.61 -3.97 11.26
CA LEU A 398 32.81 -3.62 10.49
C LEU A 398 34.03 -4.47 10.90
N ASN A 399 34.07 -5.04 12.10
CA ASN A 399 35.09 -6.04 12.43
C ASN A 399 34.85 -7.33 11.65
N ASP A 400 33.60 -7.83 11.61
CA ASP A 400 33.24 -9.02 10.81
C ASP A 400 33.57 -8.83 9.31
N VAL A 401 33.32 -7.64 8.77
CA VAL A 401 33.66 -7.28 7.39
C VAL A 401 35.18 -7.32 7.17
N ARG A 402 35.97 -6.78 8.10
CA ARG A 402 37.45 -6.81 8.00
C ARG A 402 38.00 -8.21 8.15
N ASP A 403 37.42 -9.04 9.01
CA ASP A 403 37.83 -10.42 9.21
C ASP A 403 37.51 -11.27 7.95
N THR A 404 36.44 -10.96 7.24
CA THR A 404 36.01 -11.70 6.04
C THR A 404 36.71 -11.25 4.76
N PHE A 405 36.82 -9.94 4.53
CA PHE A 405 37.34 -9.37 3.27
C PHE A 405 38.73 -8.74 3.40
N GLY A 406 39.37 -8.83 4.57
CA GLY A 406 40.65 -8.19 4.84
C GLY A 406 40.55 -6.66 4.92
N HIS A 407 41.60 -5.96 4.47
CA HIS A 407 41.71 -4.50 4.56
C HIS A 407 41.22 -3.75 3.30
N ASP A 408 40.18 -4.23 2.60
CA ASP A 408 39.54 -3.42 1.55
C ASP A 408 38.76 -2.26 2.19
N VAL A 409 39.46 -1.13 2.37
CA VAL A 409 38.95 0.09 2.99
C VAL A 409 37.71 0.63 2.25
N ASN A 410 37.65 0.49 0.92
CA ASN A 410 36.53 0.99 0.14
C ASN A 410 35.27 0.14 0.38
N LYS A 411 35.42 -1.19 0.47
CA LYS A 411 34.30 -2.09 0.81
C LYS A 411 33.80 -1.85 2.24
N VAL A 412 34.71 -1.75 3.21
CA VAL A 412 34.38 -1.39 4.61
C VAL A 412 33.59 -0.08 4.66
N ARG A 413 34.01 0.94 3.89
CA ARG A 413 33.33 2.23 3.84
C ARG A 413 31.93 2.14 3.22
N ARG A 414 31.75 1.40 2.11
CA ARG A 414 30.43 1.20 1.47
C ARG A 414 29.47 0.41 2.34
N MET A 415 29.98 -0.51 3.15
CA MET A 415 29.16 -1.35 4.02
C MET A 415 28.84 -0.72 5.39
N SER A 416 29.48 0.39 5.76
CA SER A 416 29.25 1.03 7.07
C SER A 416 27.82 1.54 7.24
N ILE A 417 27.22 1.26 8.41
CA ILE A 417 25.93 1.83 8.82
C ILE A 417 26.04 3.35 9.00
N ILE A 418 27.22 3.86 9.36
CA ILE A 418 27.48 5.30 9.50
C ILE A 418 28.31 5.78 8.32
N SER A 419 27.78 6.70 7.53
CA SER A 419 28.55 7.31 6.44
C SER A 419 29.67 8.20 7.00
N GLU A 420 30.83 8.14 6.35
CA GLU A 420 31.99 8.98 6.68
C GLU A 420 31.95 10.31 5.91
N GLY A 421 32.45 11.38 6.51
CA GLY A 421 32.59 12.70 5.90
C GLY A 421 32.13 13.84 6.81
N GLU A 422 32.03 15.05 6.25
CA GLU A 422 31.63 16.26 7.01
C GLU A 422 30.18 16.20 7.51
N LYS A 423 29.32 15.45 6.82
CA LYS A 423 27.89 15.28 7.14
C LYS A 423 27.58 13.80 7.35
N PRO A 424 28.05 13.19 8.46
CA PRO A 424 27.80 11.79 8.72
C PRO A 424 26.31 11.53 8.92
N ALA A 425 25.83 10.42 8.37
CA ALA A 425 24.45 10.00 8.44
C ALA A 425 24.34 8.49 8.73
N VAL A 426 23.27 8.09 9.40
CA VAL A 426 22.90 6.70 9.60
C VAL A 426 22.22 6.20 8.33
N GLN A 427 22.73 5.12 7.74
CA GLN A 427 22.19 4.46 6.55
C GLN A 427 21.17 3.40 6.97
N MET A 428 19.87 3.70 6.85
CA MET A 428 18.81 2.87 7.43
C MET A 428 18.64 1.54 6.70
N ALA A 429 18.87 1.51 5.38
CA ALA A 429 18.89 0.26 4.62
C ALA A 429 20.01 -0.67 5.10
N THR A 430 21.21 -0.13 5.30
CA THR A 430 22.34 -0.88 5.85
C THR A 430 22.06 -1.41 7.26
N LEU A 431 21.47 -0.59 8.13
CA LEU A 431 21.02 -1.03 9.45
C LEU A 431 20.03 -2.21 9.34
N GLY A 432 19.04 -2.09 8.46
CA GLY A 432 18.05 -3.14 8.17
C GLY A 432 18.68 -4.45 7.70
N ILE A 433 19.64 -4.37 6.77
CA ILE A 433 20.36 -5.54 6.27
C ILE A 433 21.20 -6.18 7.36
N VAL A 434 21.92 -5.41 8.16
CA VAL A 434 22.80 -5.96 9.20
C VAL A 434 22.00 -6.60 10.33
N GLY A 435 20.93 -5.94 10.79
CA GLY A 435 20.16 -6.33 11.98
C GLY A 435 18.97 -7.25 11.77
N SER A 436 18.66 -7.66 10.54
CA SER A 436 17.57 -8.62 10.24
C SER A 436 18.04 -10.07 10.17
N ASN A 437 17.10 -11.03 10.11
CA ASN A 437 17.33 -12.45 9.81
C ASN A 437 17.37 -12.67 8.30
N LYS A 438 16.34 -12.18 7.60
CA LYS A 438 16.18 -12.23 6.15
C LYS A 438 15.96 -10.84 5.57
N VAL A 439 16.46 -10.66 4.35
CA VAL A 439 16.25 -9.48 3.51
C VAL A 439 15.59 -9.93 2.22
N ASN A 440 14.52 -9.29 1.80
CA ASN A 440 13.87 -9.67 0.55
C ASN A 440 13.54 -8.51 -0.38
N GLY A 441 13.64 -8.79 -1.69
CA GLY A 441 13.07 -7.96 -2.74
C GLY A 441 11.64 -8.38 -3.07
N VAL A 442 11.02 -7.64 -4.00
CA VAL A 442 9.55 -7.65 -4.23
C VAL A 442 9.13 -8.12 -5.63
N ALA A 443 10.11 -8.46 -6.46
CA ALA A 443 9.98 -9.11 -7.77
C ALA A 443 11.31 -9.77 -8.12
N ARG A 444 11.29 -10.75 -9.03
CA ARG A 444 12.51 -11.51 -9.36
C ARG A 444 13.63 -10.61 -9.89
N LEU A 445 13.34 -9.78 -10.90
CA LEU A 445 14.33 -8.84 -11.45
C LEU A 445 14.84 -7.87 -10.38
N HIS A 446 13.94 -7.29 -9.58
CA HIS A 446 14.31 -6.40 -8.49
C HIS A 446 15.29 -7.04 -7.51
N THR A 447 15.00 -8.27 -7.07
CA THR A 447 15.89 -9.01 -6.17
C THR A 447 17.25 -9.28 -6.79
N GLU A 448 17.32 -9.57 -8.09
CA GLU A 448 18.58 -9.76 -8.80
C GLU A 448 19.35 -8.43 -9.00
N LEU A 449 18.64 -7.33 -9.26
CA LEU A 449 19.23 -6.01 -9.35
C LEU A 449 19.87 -5.61 -8.03
N ILE A 450 19.16 -5.68 -6.90
CA ILE A 450 19.72 -5.27 -5.61
C ILE A 450 20.94 -6.12 -5.18
N LYS A 451 20.98 -7.41 -5.56
CA LYS A 451 22.15 -8.29 -5.34
C LYS A 451 23.35 -7.91 -6.21
N LYS A 452 23.13 -7.36 -7.41
CA LYS A 452 24.19 -6.99 -8.36
C LYS A 452 24.66 -5.54 -8.20
N THR A 453 23.80 -4.66 -7.70
CA THR A 453 24.05 -3.21 -7.63
C THR A 453 24.17 -2.73 -6.18
N ILE A 454 23.08 -2.22 -5.58
CA ILE A 454 23.09 -1.45 -4.33
C ILE A 454 23.54 -2.25 -3.10
N PHE A 455 23.30 -3.58 -3.07
CA PHE A 455 23.62 -4.44 -1.94
C PHE A 455 24.61 -5.55 -2.29
N LYS A 456 25.37 -5.40 -3.37
CA LYS A 456 26.36 -6.39 -3.83
C LYS A 456 27.30 -6.88 -2.73
N ASP A 457 27.95 -5.94 -2.05
CA ASP A 457 28.93 -6.28 -1.00
C ASP A 457 28.26 -7.00 0.19
N PHE A 458 26.99 -6.70 0.50
CA PHE A 458 26.23 -7.40 1.53
C PHE A 458 25.80 -8.80 1.12
N TYR A 459 25.46 -8.99 -0.16
CA TYR A 459 25.12 -10.31 -0.70
C TYR A 459 26.35 -11.23 -0.74
N GLU A 460 27.53 -10.69 -1.04
CA GLU A 460 28.79 -11.44 -0.94
C GLU A 460 29.07 -11.91 0.50
N LEU A 461 28.72 -11.11 1.51
CA LEU A 461 28.90 -11.46 2.93
C LEU A 461 27.80 -12.40 3.47
N TYR A 462 26.56 -12.19 3.06
CA TYR A 462 25.37 -12.89 3.58
C TYR A 462 24.49 -13.44 2.44
N PRO A 463 24.98 -14.38 1.61
CA PRO A 463 24.22 -14.86 0.46
C PRO A 463 22.87 -15.45 0.84
N ASP A 464 22.81 -16.25 1.91
CA ASP A 464 21.60 -16.93 2.38
C ASP A 464 20.53 -15.99 2.99
N LYS A 465 20.89 -14.72 3.20
CA LYS A 465 19.99 -13.70 3.76
C LYS A 465 19.05 -13.13 2.71
N PHE A 466 19.48 -13.05 1.45
CA PHE A 466 18.75 -12.39 0.38
C PHE A 466 17.80 -13.37 -0.32
N ILE A 467 16.51 -13.08 -0.24
CA ILE A 467 15.45 -13.91 -0.83
C ILE A 467 14.50 -13.07 -1.69
N ASN A 468 13.79 -13.69 -2.62
CA ASN A 468 12.77 -13.01 -3.40
C ASN A 468 11.38 -13.33 -2.85
N MET A 469 10.55 -12.30 -2.70
CA MET A 469 9.12 -12.46 -2.46
C MET A 469 8.34 -11.61 -3.45
N THR A 470 7.99 -12.19 -4.61
CA THR A 470 7.20 -11.46 -5.60
C THR A 470 5.89 -11.01 -4.98
N ASN A 471 5.57 -9.72 -5.11
CA ASN A 471 4.33 -9.12 -4.63
C ASN A 471 3.07 -9.83 -5.15
N GLY A 472 1.94 -9.51 -4.54
CA GLY A 472 0.63 -9.96 -4.98
C GLY A 472 -0.50 -9.03 -4.52
N ILE A 473 -1.69 -9.29 -5.03
CA ILE A 473 -2.92 -8.57 -4.73
C ILE A 473 -4.00 -9.52 -4.23
N THR A 474 -4.89 -9.03 -3.35
CA THR A 474 -5.99 -9.84 -2.86
C THR A 474 -7.08 -9.99 -3.94
N PRO A 475 -7.46 -11.21 -4.34
CA PRO A 475 -8.58 -11.43 -5.26
C PRO A 475 -9.95 -11.08 -4.65
N ARG A 476 -10.07 -10.99 -3.32
CA ARG A 476 -11.32 -10.61 -2.65
C ARG A 476 -11.72 -9.18 -3.03
N ARG A 477 -10.78 -8.24 -2.89
CA ARG A 477 -11.04 -6.84 -3.28
C ARG A 477 -10.95 -6.63 -4.79
N TRP A 478 -9.86 -7.12 -5.41
CA TRP A 478 -9.50 -6.75 -6.78
C TRP A 478 -10.13 -7.63 -7.88
N LEU A 479 -11.07 -8.50 -7.52
CA LEU A 479 -11.90 -9.23 -8.48
C LEU A 479 -13.31 -9.47 -7.92
N LYS A 480 -13.44 -10.15 -6.77
CA LYS A 480 -14.76 -10.50 -6.19
C LYS A 480 -15.60 -9.27 -5.83
N GLN A 481 -14.99 -8.26 -5.20
CA GLN A 481 -15.64 -7.02 -4.78
C GLN A 481 -15.78 -6.02 -5.93
N CYS A 482 -14.67 -5.64 -6.58
CA CYS A 482 -14.72 -4.55 -7.56
C CYS A 482 -15.32 -4.95 -8.91
N ASN A 483 -15.38 -6.25 -9.23
CA ASN A 483 -15.91 -6.74 -10.51
C ASN A 483 -16.83 -7.96 -10.28
N PRO A 484 -17.97 -7.76 -9.58
CA PRO A 484 -18.85 -8.86 -9.19
C PRO A 484 -19.40 -9.61 -10.40
N ARG A 485 -19.65 -8.92 -11.53
CA ARG A 485 -20.12 -9.54 -12.77
C ARG A 485 -19.10 -10.51 -13.38
N LEU A 486 -17.81 -10.14 -13.40
CA LEU A 486 -16.76 -11.06 -13.85
C LEU A 486 -16.56 -12.20 -12.85
N SER A 487 -16.61 -11.89 -11.56
CA SER A 487 -16.54 -12.88 -10.49
C SER A 487 -17.64 -13.95 -10.63
N GLU A 488 -18.89 -13.54 -10.83
CA GLU A 488 -20.03 -14.45 -11.06
C GLU A 488 -19.84 -15.28 -12.32
N LEU A 489 -19.44 -14.64 -13.44
CA LEU A 489 -19.16 -15.35 -14.69
C LEU A 489 -18.09 -16.43 -14.53
N ILE A 490 -17.04 -16.17 -13.74
CA ILE A 490 -16.00 -17.15 -13.42
C ILE A 490 -16.58 -18.27 -12.55
N SER A 491 -17.28 -17.91 -11.47
CA SER A 491 -17.86 -18.88 -10.53
C SER A 491 -18.89 -19.80 -11.19
N GLU A 492 -19.69 -19.31 -12.15
CA GLU A 492 -20.60 -20.15 -12.97
C GLU A 492 -19.86 -21.28 -13.70
N GLN A 493 -18.60 -21.06 -14.09
CA GLN A 493 -17.83 -22.03 -14.87
C GLN A 493 -16.99 -22.97 -13.99
N ILE A 494 -16.44 -22.46 -12.88
CA ILE A 494 -15.42 -23.19 -12.12
C ILE A 494 -15.68 -23.27 -10.60
N GLY A 495 -16.82 -22.75 -10.12
CA GLY A 495 -17.16 -22.64 -8.70
C GLY A 495 -16.41 -21.51 -7.98
N ASP A 496 -16.62 -21.33 -6.67
CA ASP A 496 -16.06 -20.20 -5.90
C ASP A 496 -14.65 -20.44 -5.32
N SER A 497 -14.10 -21.64 -5.46
CA SER A 497 -12.81 -21.99 -4.84
C SER A 497 -11.63 -21.15 -5.35
N TRP A 498 -11.76 -20.45 -6.48
CA TRP A 498 -10.72 -19.56 -6.99
C TRP A 498 -10.46 -18.33 -6.09
N ILE A 499 -11.42 -17.95 -5.23
CA ILE A 499 -11.32 -16.75 -4.40
C ILE A 499 -10.21 -16.88 -3.34
N THR A 500 -9.91 -18.11 -2.92
CA THR A 500 -8.81 -18.46 -2.00
C THR A 500 -7.70 -19.30 -2.65
N ASP A 501 -7.85 -19.65 -3.93
CA ASP A 501 -6.85 -20.34 -4.74
C ASP A 501 -6.89 -19.82 -6.19
N LEU A 502 -6.26 -18.67 -6.40
CA LEU A 502 -6.37 -17.94 -7.66
C LEU A 502 -5.79 -18.71 -8.87
N ASN A 503 -4.98 -19.75 -8.64
CA ASN A 503 -4.49 -20.61 -9.72
C ASN A 503 -5.60 -21.37 -10.43
N GLN A 504 -6.78 -21.52 -9.81
CA GLN A 504 -7.93 -22.15 -10.45
C GLN A 504 -8.46 -21.37 -11.66
N LEU A 505 -8.15 -20.07 -11.78
CA LEU A 505 -8.48 -19.29 -12.97
C LEU A 505 -7.91 -19.91 -14.26
N LYS A 506 -6.84 -20.72 -14.18
CA LYS A 506 -6.30 -21.44 -15.34
C LYS A 506 -7.34 -22.35 -16.02
N LYS A 507 -8.38 -22.80 -15.29
CA LYS A 507 -9.48 -23.60 -15.84
C LYS A 507 -10.30 -22.85 -16.89
N ILE A 508 -10.38 -21.51 -16.83
CA ILE A 508 -11.11 -20.72 -17.83
C ILE A 508 -10.28 -20.42 -19.09
N ASP A 509 -9.00 -20.79 -19.13
CA ASP A 509 -8.10 -20.48 -20.26
C ASP A 509 -8.63 -21.05 -21.60
N LYS A 510 -9.14 -22.29 -21.55
CA LYS A 510 -9.73 -22.96 -22.73
C LYS A 510 -11.07 -22.35 -23.16
N LEU A 511 -11.73 -21.59 -22.28
CA LEU A 511 -12.99 -20.93 -22.60
C LEU A 511 -12.78 -19.69 -23.49
N ALA A 512 -11.54 -19.23 -23.68
CA ALA A 512 -11.21 -18.20 -24.66
C ALA A 512 -11.65 -18.57 -26.08
N ASP A 513 -11.68 -19.86 -26.42
CA ASP A 513 -12.15 -20.33 -27.74
C ASP A 513 -13.68 -20.39 -27.86
N SER A 514 -14.40 -20.41 -26.73
CA SER A 514 -15.87 -20.44 -26.71
C SER A 514 -16.45 -19.08 -27.14
N LYS A 515 -17.20 -19.07 -28.24
CA LYS A 515 -17.94 -17.86 -28.68
C LYS A 515 -18.95 -17.39 -27.63
N ALA A 516 -19.62 -18.31 -26.94
CA ALA A 516 -20.61 -17.99 -25.92
C ALA A 516 -19.96 -17.35 -24.69
N PHE A 517 -18.82 -17.89 -24.22
CA PHE A 517 -18.10 -17.33 -23.08
C PHE A 517 -17.52 -15.96 -23.43
N ARG A 518 -16.91 -15.80 -24.62
CA ARG A 518 -16.42 -14.50 -25.09
C ARG A 518 -17.51 -13.44 -25.13
N LYS A 519 -18.71 -13.78 -25.59
CA LYS A 519 -19.84 -12.85 -25.59
C LYS A 519 -20.17 -12.37 -24.16
N LYS A 520 -20.37 -13.31 -23.22
CA LYS A 520 -20.64 -12.96 -21.81
C LYS A 520 -19.52 -12.11 -21.22
N PHE A 521 -18.25 -12.45 -21.50
CA PHE A 521 -17.09 -11.69 -21.03
C PHE A 521 -17.07 -10.25 -21.58
N THR A 522 -17.36 -10.07 -22.87
CA THR A 522 -17.49 -8.74 -23.49
C THR A 522 -18.62 -7.94 -22.86
N ASP A 523 -19.79 -8.56 -22.64
CA ASP A 523 -20.94 -7.91 -22.03
C ASP A 523 -20.60 -7.39 -20.62
N VAL A 524 -19.83 -8.17 -19.83
CA VAL A 524 -19.31 -7.74 -18.52
C VAL A 524 -18.42 -6.50 -18.63
N LYS A 525 -17.41 -6.52 -19.53
CA LYS A 525 -16.51 -5.38 -19.73
C LYS A 525 -17.28 -4.13 -20.14
N HIS A 526 -18.20 -4.27 -21.09
CA HIS A 526 -19.01 -3.17 -21.58
C HIS A 526 -19.90 -2.57 -20.48
N GLN A 527 -20.49 -3.39 -19.61
CA GLN A 527 -21.27 -2.88 -18.48
C GLN A 527 -20.38 -2.14 -17.46
N ASN A 528 -19.19 -2.67 -17.16
CA ASN A 528 -18.26 -1.97 -16.27
C ASN A 528 -17.82 -0.61 -16.84
N LYS A 529 -17.63 -0.51 -18.16
CA LYS A 529 -17.37 0.76 -18.84
C LYS A 529 -18.53 1.72 -18.71
N LYS A 530 -19.77 1.26 -18.91
CA LYS A 530 -20.97 2.10 -18.71
C LYS A 530 -21.08 2.65 -17.30
N ASP A 531 -20.80 1.83 -16.29
CA ASP A 531 -20.82 2.27 -14.89
C ASP A 531 -19.77 3.37 -14.64
N LEU A 532 -18.58 3.25 -15.24
CA LEU A 532 -17.55 4.29 -15.19
C LEU A 532 -17.94 5.55 -15.97
N ILE A 533 -18.56 5.41 -17.15
CA ILE A 533 -19.05 6.55 -17.95
C ILE A 533 -20.10 7.33 -17.17
N ALA A 534 -21.07 6.64 -16.55
CA ALA A 534 -22.09 7.28 -15.73
C ALA A 534 -21.47 8.04 -14.55
N PHE A 535 -20.43 7.49 -13.92
CA PHE A 535 -19.68 8.18 -12.88
C PHE A 535 -18.95 9.44 -13.42
N ILE A 536 -18.26 9.33 -14.56
CA ILE A 536 -17.54 10.45 -15.16
C ILE A 536 -18.50 11.55 -15.63
N GLU A 537 -19.65 11.18 -16.21
CA GLU A 537 -20.69 12.12 -16.62
C GLU A 537 -21.28 12.86 -15.41
N ALA A 538 -21.55 12.15 -14.31
CA ALA A 538 -22.08 12.75 -13.09
C ALA A 538 -21.09 13.72 -12.40
N GLU A 539 -19.80 13.34 -12.33
CA GLU A 539 -18.79 14.12 -11.60
C GLU A 539 -18.13 15.21 -12.45
N TYR A 540 -17.93 14.97 -13.75
CA TYR A 540 -17.16 15.85 -14.65
C TYR A 540 -18.00 16.45 -15.79
N GLY A 541 -19.24 16.00 -15.99
CA GLY A 541 -20.10 16.48 -17.09
C GLY A 541 -19.60 16.10 -18.48
N ILE A 542 -18.67 15.14 -18.58
CA ILE A 542 -18.08 14.67 -19.84
C ILE A 542 -18.72 13.35 -20.23
N SER A 543 -19.36 13.33 -21.40
CA SER A 543 -19.88 12.11 -22.01
C SER A 543 -18.78 11.43 -22.82
N LEU A 544 -18.62 10.12 -22.64
CA LEU A 544 -17.57 9.31 -23.24
C LEU A 544 -18.16 8.28 -24.20
N GLU A 545 -17.42 7.96 -25.26
CA GLU A 545 -17.78 6.94 -26.26
C GLU A 545 -17.61 5.52 -25.67
N PRO A 546 -18.68 4.74 -25.45
CA PRO A 546 -18.59 3.42 -24.84
C PRO A 546 -17.72 2.41 -25.61
N ASP A 547 -17.65 2.53 -26.93
CA ASP A 547 -16.88 1.61 -27.78
C ASP A 547 -15.40 2.02 -27.92
N SER A 548 -15.01 3.17 -27.36
CA SER A 548 -13.63 3.63 -27.34
C SER A 548 -12.72 2.74 -26.50
N ILE A 549 -11.43 2.66 -26.84
CA ILE A 549 -10.45 1.99 -25.99
C ILE A 549 -10.32 2.79 -24.69
N PHE A 550 -10.63 2.18 -23.55
CA PHE A 550 -10.35 2.78 -22.24
C PHE A 550 -8.89 2.52 -21.87
N ASP A 551 -8.07 3.53 -22.13
CA ASP A 551 -6.62 3.55 -22.00
C ASP A 551 -6.24 4.24 -20.69
N ILE A 552 -5.82 3.47 -19.68
CA ILE A 552 -5.78 3.95 -18.30
C ILE A 552 -4.36 3.91 -17.71
N GLN A 553 -3.90 5.07 -17.22
CA GLN A 553 -2.70 5.20 -16.41
C GLN A 553 -3.03 5.75 -15.01
N ILE A 554 -3.14 4.84 -14.03
CA ILE A 554 -3.35 5.20 -12.62
C ILE A 554 -2.19 4.78 -11.73
N LYS A 555 -1.49 5.78 -11.17
CA LYS A 555 -0.36 5.61 -10.26
C LYS A 555 0.08 6.97 -9.73
N ARG A 556 0.93 6.98 -8.70
CA ARG A 556 1.62 8.20 -8.24
C ARG A 556 2.23 8.96 -9.43
N ILE A 557 2.11 10.28 -9.46
CA ILE A 557 2.73 11.10 -10.51
C ILE A 557 4.21 11.27 -10.18
N HIS A 558 5.08 10.78 -11.07
CA HIS A 558 6.52 10.79 -10.90
C HIS A 558 7.20 10.67 -12.27
N GLU A 559 8.30 11.38 -12.48
CA GLU A 559 9.01 11.39 -13.77
C GLU A 559 9.37 9.98 -14.30
N TYR A 560 9.91 9.07 -13.47
CA TYR A 560 10.21 7.69 -13.90
C TYR A 560 8.99 6.85 -14.27
N LYS A 561 7.78 7.22 -13.82
CA LYS A 561 6.52 6.55 -14.17
C LYS A 561 5.96 7.02 -15.52
N ARG A 562 6.57 8.08 -16.09
CA ARG A 562 6.38 8.57 -17.46
C ARG A 562 4.94 8.80 -17.86
N GLN A 563 4.16 9.46 -16.99
CA GLN A 563 2.89 10.05 -17.42
C GLN A 563 3.09 11.03 -18.59
N LEU A 564 4.24 11.70 -18.60
CA LEU A 564 4.66 12.56 -19.71
C LEU A 564 4.72 11.82 -21.05
N LEU A 565 5.22 10.58 -21.11
CA LEU A 565 5.27 9.79 -22.35
C LEU A 565 3.87 9.57 -22.94
N VAL A 566 2.92 9.18 -22.08
CA VAL A 566 1.52 8.96 -22.47
C VAL A 566 0.86 10.28 -22.89
N ALA A 567 1.15 11.39 -22.20
CA ALA A 567 0.66 12.72 -22.54
C ALA A 567 1.17 13.21 -23.91
N LEU A 568 2.47 13.01 -24.21
CA LEU A 568 3.06 13.36 -25.50
C LEU A 568 2.41 12.56 -26.65
N HIS A 569 2.19 11.26 -26.46
CA HIS A 569 1.48 10.43 -27.42
C HIS A 569 0.03 10.89 -27.62
N THR A 570 -0.65 11.28 -26.54
CA THR A 570 -2.03 11.79 -26.60
C THR A 570 -2.11 13.09 -27.40
N ALA A 571 -1.17 14.01 -27.20
CA ALA A 571 -1.04 15.24 -28.00
C ALA A 571 -0.71 14.94 -29.48
N MET A 572 0.11 13.91 -29.75
CA MET A 572 0.37 13.45 -31.11
C MET A 572 -0.89 12.90 -31.79
N LEU A 573 -1.70 12.09 -31.10
CA LEU A 573 -2.98 11.60 -31.64
C LEU A 573 -3.92 12.76 -31.99
N TYR A 574 -3.99 13.78 -31.13
CA TYR A 574 -4.73 15.01 -31.41
C TYR A 574 -4.24 15.68 -32.70
N ASN A 575 -2.93 15.84 -32.89
CA ASN A 575 -2.36 16.42 -34.11
C ASN A 575 -2.70 15.61 -35.37
N ARG A 576 -2.69 14.26 -35.30
CA ARG A 576 -3.09 13.40 -36.41
C ARG A 576 -4.55 13.61 -36.80
N ILE A 577 -5.45 13.74 -35.82
CA ILE A 577 -6.87 14.04 -36.05
C ILE A 577 -7.01 15.42 -36.71
N LYS A 578 -6.30 16.45 -36.21
CA LYS A 578 -6.36 17.79 -36.80
C LYS A 578 -5.82 17.85 -38.23
N ALA A 579 -4.84 17.03 -38.57
CA ALA A 579 -4.29 16.97 -39.92
C ALA A 579 -5.27 16.34 -40.93
N ASN A 580 -6.13 15.43 -40.50
CA ASN A 580 -7.17 14.84 -41.33
C ASN A 580 -8.43 14.50 -40.50
N PRO A 581 -9.29 15.50 -40.21
CA PRO A 581 -10.46 15.30 -39.36
C PRO A 581 -11.43 14.26 -39.92
N ASP A 582 -11.50 14.08 -41.24
CA ASP A 582 -12.44 13.15 -41.88
C ASP A 582 -11.92 11.69 -41.90
N ALA A 583 -10.69 11.42 -41.46
CA ALA A 583 -10.17 10.06 -41.39
C ALA A 583 -10.87 9.22 -40.31
N GLU A 584 -10.90 7.90 -40.54
CA GLU A 584 -11.39 6.94 -39.55
C GLU A 584 -10.30 6.67 -38.49
N PHE A 585 -10.56 7.13 -37.26
CA PHE A 585 -9.74 6.82 -36.09
C PHE A 585 -10.46 5.79 -35.22
N GLN A 586 -9.70 4.88 -34.61
CA GLN A 586 -10.23 4.04 -33.54
C GLN A 586 -10.51 4.95 -32.33
N PRO A 587 -11.76 5.04 -31.83
CA PRO A 587 -12.05 5.90 -30.69
C PRO A 587 -11.23 5.49 -29.47
N ARG A 588 -10.68 6.48 -28.74
CA ARG A 588 -9.85 6.26 -27.55
C ARG A 588 -10.20 7.24 -26.43
N THR A 589 -10.32 6.72 -25.21
CA THR A 589 -10.47 7.50 -23.99
C THR A 589 -9.24 7.29 -23.12
N VAL A 590 -8.40 8.31 -22.99
CA VAL A 590 -7.18 8.30 -22.16
C VAL A 590 -7.51 8.83 -20.77
N LEU A 591 -7.32 8.01 -19.74
CA LEU A 591 -7.63 8.35 -18.35
C LEU A 591 -6.38 8.34 -17.49
N PHE A 592 -6.06 9.49 -16.91
CA PHE A 592 -5.03 9.65 -15.90
C PHE A 592 -5.65 9.79 -14.52
N SER A 593 -4.98 9.25 -13.51
CA SER A 593 -5.27 9.62 -12.12
C SER A 593 -4.05 9.33 -11.24
N GLY A 594 -3.74 10.25 -10.34
CA GLY A 594 -2.59 10.12 -9.47
C GLY A 594 -2.29 11.37 -8.67
N LYS A 595 -1.54 11.23 -7.59
CA LYS A 595 -1.11 12.34 -6.73
C LYS A 595 0.38 12.63 -6.94
N ALA A 596 0.74 13.89 -7.05
CA ALA A 596 2.13 14.35 -6.95
C ALA A 596 2.45 14.68 -5.48
N ALA A 597 3.67 14.39 -5.01
CA ALA A 597 4.06 14.82 -3.67
C ALA A 597 4.03 16.36 -3.56
N PRO A 598 3.64 16.96 -2.41
CA PRO A 598 3.41 18.41 -2.33
C PRO A 598 4.64 19.26 -2.71
N GLY A 599 5.84 18.76 -2.40
CA GLY A 599 7.10 19.42 -2.73
C GLY A 599 7.67 19.12 -4.13
N TYR A 600 6.99 18.32 -4.96
CA TYR A 600 7.53 17.85 -6.24
C TYR A 600 7.02 18.70 -7.40
N THR A 601 7.71 19.81 -7.66
CA THR A 601 7.34 20.80 -8.67
C THR A 601 7.15 20.21 -10.06
N MET A 602 8.10 19.40 -10.56
CA MET A 602 8.03 18.82 -11.91
C MET A 602 6.82 17.90 -12.07
N ALA A 603 6.53 17.04 -11.08
CA ALA A 603 5.36 16.17 -11.10
C ALA A 603 4.04 16.97 -11.10
N LYS A 604 3.95 18.07 -10.32
CA LYS A 604 2.78 18.96 -10.36
C LYS A 604 2.63 19.67 -11.71
N LEU A 605 3.75 20.04 -12.34
CA LEU A 605 3.74 20.65 -13.67
C LEU A 605 3.28 19.65 -14.75
N GLN A 606 3.65 18.37 -14.64
CA GLN A 606 3.11 17.32 -15.51
C GLN A 606 1.60 17.14 -15.35
N ILE A 607 1.05 17.22 -14.13
CA ILE A 607 -0.42 17.22 -13.91
C ILE A 607 -1.07 18.39 -14.66
N LYS A 608 -0.50 19.60 -14.56
CA LYS A 608 -1.01 20.77 -15.27
C LYS A 608 -0.96 20.57 -16.78
N LEU A 609 0.16 20.07 -17.32
CA LEU A 609 0.27 19.79 -18.75
C LEU A 609 -0.78 18.78 -19.23
N ILE A 610 -0.99 17.68 -18.50
CA ILE A 610 -2.02 16.68 -18.84
C ILE A 610 -3.41 17.33 -18.88
N ASN A 611 -3.74 18.17 -17.89
CA ASN A 611 -5.02 18.87 -17.86
C ASN A 611 -5.17 19.88 -19.02
N SER A 612 -4.11 20.64 -19.36
CA SER A 612 -4.15 21.57 -20.52
C SER A 612 -4.30 20.82 -21.86
N ILE A 613 -3.66 19.65 -22.00
CA ILE A 613 -3.87 18.77 -23.18
C ILE A 613 -5.31 18.25 -23.20
N ALA A 614 -5.83 17.78 -22.06
CA ALA A 614 -7.19 17.27 -21.93
C ALA A 614 -8.25 18.33 -22.28
N GLU A 615 -8.08 19.56 -21.78
CA GLU A 615 -8.97 20.69 -22.07
C GLU A 615 -8.98 21.03 -23.57
N LYS A 616 -7.81 21.02 -24.22
CA LYS A 616 -7.72 21.26 -25.66
C LYS A 616 -8.45 20.19 -26.47
N ILE A 617 -8.24 18.92 -26.12
CA ILE A 617 -8.87 17.77 -26.80
C ILE A 617 -10.38 17.83 -26.62
N ASN A 618 -10.88 17.84 -25.39
CA ASN A 618 -12.30 17.66 -25.12
C ASN A 618 -13.18 18.83 -25.62
N ASN A 619 -12.59 20.01 -25.85
CA ASN A 619 -13.29 21.17 -26.38
C ASN A 619 -13.17 21.32 -27.91
N ASP A 620 -12.36 20.50 -28.60
CA ASP A 620 -12.21 20.56 -30.05
C ASP A 620 -13.25 19.67 -30.76
N PRO A 621 -14.15 20.24 -31.59
CA PRO A 621 -15.18 19.47 -32.29
C PRO A 621 -14.65 18.34 -33.17
N ASP A 622 -13.43 18.46 -33.72
CA ASP A 622 -12.86 17.45 -34.62
C ASP A 622 -12.52 16.13 -33.90
N THR A 623 -12.35 16.21 -32.57
CA THR A 623 -12.00 15.06 -31.72
C THR A 623 -13.22 14.30 -31.21
N LYS A 624 -14.43 14.86 -31.35
CA LYS A 624 -15.66 14.31 -30.78
C LYS A 624 -15.89 12.87 -31.29
N GLY A 625 -16.05 11.93 -30.35
CA GLY A 625 -16.22 10.51 -30.66
C GLY A 625 -14.96 9.80 -31.15
N LYS A 626 -13.80 10.46 -31.18
CA LYS A 626 -12.51 9.91 -31.64
C LYS A 626 -11.45 9.90 -30.54
N LEU A 627 -11.31 11.00 -29.80
CA LEU A 627 -10.33 11.12 -28.73
C LEU A 627 -10.92 11.89 -27.56
N SER A 628 -10.82 11.33 -26.36
CA SER A 628 -11.11 12.01 -25.10
C SER A 628 -9.94 11.79 -24.15
N CYS A 629 -9.62 12.80 -23.34
CA CYS A 629 -8.55 12.73 -22.36
C CYS A 629 -9.01 13.35 -21.04
N LEU A 630 -8.83 12.69 -19.91
CA LEU A 630 -9.23 13.20 -18.61
C LEU A 630 -8.18 12.92 -17.55
N PHE A 631 -8.04 13.87 -16.61
CA PHE A 631 -7.37 13.64 -15.34
C PHE A 631 -8.42 13.56 -14.23
N LEU A 632 -8.61 12.39 -13.66
CA LEU A 632 -9.55 12.18 -12.57
C LEU A 632 -8.87 12.53 -11.24
N GLU A 633 -9.46 13.48 -10.52
CA GLU A 633 -8.89 13.98 -9.27
C GLU A 633 -9.00 12.97 -8.12
N ASN A 634 -8.14 13.14 -7.13
CA ASN A 634 -8.13 12.39 -5.89
C ASN A 634 -8.12 10.87 -6.07
N TYR A 635 -7.08 10.34 -6.72
CA TYR A 635 -6.86 8.89 -6.79
C TYR A 635 -6.92 8.23 -5.40
N THR A 636 -7.88 7.33 -5.21
CA THR A 636 -8.08 6.51 -4.01
C THR A 636 -8.29 5.04 -4.39
N VAL A 637 -8.45 4.17 -3.39
CA VAL A 637 -8.82 2.76 -3.63
C VAL A 637 -10.21 2.70 -4.26
N SER A 638 -11.17 3.48 -3.75
CA SER A 638 -12.53 3.52 -4.32
C SER A 638 -12.56 3.95 -5.78
N LEU A 639 -11.75 4.95 -6.17
CA LEU A 639 -11.65 5.32 -7.60
C LEU A 639 -10.99 4.20 -8.42
N ALA A 640 -9.97 3.53 -7.87
CA ALA A 640 -9.33 2.39 -8.53
C ALA A 640 -10.30 1.22 -8.74
N GLU A 641 -11.20 0.94 -7.79
CA GLU A 641 -12.23 -0.10 -7.89
C GLU A 641 -13.24 0.17 -9.02
N ARG A 642 -13.37 1.42 -9.48
CA ARG A 642 -14.17 1.79 -10.66
C ARG A 642 -13.37 1.71 -11.96
N LEU A 643 -12.13 2.19 -11.94
CA LEU A 643 -11.29 2.27 -13.15
C LEU A 643 -10.77 0.91 -13.62
N ILE A 644 -10.33 0.06 -12.70
CA ILE A 644 -9.68 -1.22 -13.04
C ILE A 644 -10.62 -2.18 -13.80
N PRO A 645 -11.87 -2.41 -13.36
CA PRO A 645 -12.80 -3.29 -14.07
C PRO A 645 -13.19 -2.79 -15.48
N ALA A 646 -13.11 -1.46 -15.71
CA ALA A 646 -13.51 -0.82 -16.95
C ALA A 646 -12.37 -0.70 -17.98
N ALA A 647 -11.11 -0.84 -17.58
CA ALA A 647 -9.97 -0.69 -18.48
C ALA A 647 -9.93 -1.74 -19.59
N ASP A 648 -9.63 -1.29 -20.80
CA ASP A 648 -9.26 -2.14 -21.92
C ASP A 648 -7.74 -2.27 -22.00
N LEU A 649 -7.03 -1.13 -21.89
CA LEU A 649 -5.58 -1.04 -21.92
C LEU A 649 -5.04 -0.44 -20.62
N SER A 650 -3.96 -1.01 -20.11
CA SER A 650 -3.30 -0.61 -18.87
C SER A 650 -1.87 -0.13 -19.15
N GLU A 651 -1.61 1.13 -18.85
CA GLU A 651 -0.32 1.81 -19.09
C GLU A 651 0.70 1.54 -17.98
N GLN A 652 1.73 0.74 -18.32
CA GLN A 652 2.81 0.31 -17.42
C GLN A 652 4.18 0.74 -17.95
N THR A 653 4.31 2.04 -18.16
CA THR A 653 5.36 2.68 -18.96
C THR A 653 6.57 3.15 -18.17
N SER A 654 6.90 2.58 -17.00
CA SER A 654 8.08 3.08 -16.25
C SER A 654 9.38 2.88 -17.02
N THR A 655 10.39 3.74 -16.82
CA THR A 655 11.72 3.52 -17.40
C THR A 655 12.28 2.19 -16.91
N ALA A 656 12.75 1.33 -17.81
CA ALA A 656 13.22 0.00 -17.42
C ALA A 656 14.32 0.05 -16.35
N GLY A 657 14.20 -0.80 -15.33
CA GLY A 657 15.09 -0.84 -14.17
C GLY A 657 14.69 0.10 -13.02
N MET A 658 13.58 0.84 -13.12
CA MET A 658 13.15 1.80 -12.08
C MET A 658 11.93 1.35 -11.28
N GLU A 659 11.04 0.52 -11.82
CA GLU A 659 9.90 -0.04 -11.09
C GLU A 659 10.31 -1.36 -10.40
N ALA A 660 10.31 -1.35 -9.06
CA ALA A 660 10.65 -2.54 -8.28
C ALA A 660 9.70 -3.72 -8.53
N SER A 661 8.42 -3.45 -8.78
CA SER A 661 7.40 -4.49 -9.01
C SER A 661 6.19 -3.87 -9.71
N GLY A 662 5.40 -3.09 -9.00
CA GLY A 662 4.09 -2.64 -9.46
C GLY A 662 3.00 -3.67 -9.15
N THR A 663 1.93 -3.23 -8.50
CA THR A 663 0.74 -4.07 -8.21
C THR A 663 -0.50 -3.59 -8.97
N GLY A 664 -0.45 -2.42 -9.60
CA GLY A 664 -1.55 -1.92 -10.46
C GLY A 664 -1.72 -2.79 -11.71
N ASN A 665 -0.61 -3.12 -12.38
CA ASN A 665 -0.55 -4.04 -13.52
C ASN A 665 -1.21 -5.39 -13.23
N MET A 666 -0.96 -5.99 -12.06
CA MET A 666 -1.59 -7.25 -11.64
C MET A 666 -3.12 -7.12 -11.58
N LYS A 667 -3.64 -6.00 -11.05
CA LYS A 667 -5.09 -5.78 -10.92
C LYS A 667 -5.75 -5.61 -12.28
N PHE A 668 -5.10 -4.88 -13.17
CA PHE A 668 -5.57 -4.69 -14.54
C PHE A 668 -5.61 -6.00 -15.31
N ALA A 669 -4.54 -6.79 -15.27
CA ALA A 669 -4.49 -8.09 -15.93
C ALA A 669 -5.54 -9.06 -15.36
N LEU A 670 -5.74 -9.07 -14.03
CA LEU A 670 -6.80 -9.87 -13.37
C LEU A 670 -8.22 -9.47 -13.78
N ASN A 671 -8.42 -8.23 -14.24
CA ASN A 671 -9.70 -7.72 -14.73
C ASN A 671 -9.79 -7.68 -16.27
N GLY A 672 -8.86 -8.34 -16.95
CA GLY A 672 -8.89 -8.53 -18.41
C GLY A 672 -8.46 -7.32 -19.22
N ALA A 673 -7.80 -6.33 -18.61
CA ALA A 673 -7.12 -5.29 -19.38
C ALA A 673 -5.80 -5.84 -19.93
N LEU A 674 -5.49 -5.52 -21.19
CA LEU A 674 -4.19 -5.83 -21.77
C LEU A 674 -3.17 -4.80 -21.31
N THR A 675 -1.95 -5.24 -21.02
CA THR A 675 -0.88 -4.33 -20.60
C THR A 675 -0.12 -3.82 -21.82
N ILE A 676 0.12 -2.51 -21.88
CA ILE A 676 1.22 -1.92 -22.65
C ILE A 676 2.27 -1.44 -21.68
N GLY A 677 3.52 -1.85 -21.85
CA GLY A 677 4.55 -1.54 -20.87
C GLY A 677 5.96 -1.91 -21.27
N THR A 678 6.91 -1.45 -20.48
CA THR A 678 8.33 -1.81 -20.61
C THR A 678 8.62 -3.17 -19.98
N LEU A 679 9.77 -3.75 -20.31
CA LEU A 679 10.34 -4.91 -19.59
C LEU A 679 10.90 -4.49 -18.24
N ASP A 680 9.99 -4.14 -17.32
CA ASP A 680 10.32 -3.63 -16.00
C ASP A 680 9.42 -4.22 -14.90
N GLY A 681 9.94 -4.29 -13.67
CA GLY A 681 9.22 -4.78 -12.51
C GLY A 681 8.45 -6.08 -12.74
N ALA A 682 7.16 -6.09 -12.37
CA ALA A 682 6.26 -7.23 -12.51
C ALA A 682 5.70 -7.39 -13.94
N ASN A 683 5.95 -6.48 -14.89
CA ASN A 683 5.54 -6.69 -16.28
C ASN A 683 6.26 -7.89 -16.90
N ILE A 684 7.50 -8.15 -16.49
CA ILE A 684 8.28 -9.33 -16.90
C ILE A 684 7.58 -10.61 -16.45
N GLU A 685 7.21 -10.68 -15.17
CA GLU A 685 6.51 -11.85 -14.64
C GLU A 685 5.11 -11.97 -15.24
N ILE A 686 4.39 -10.87 -15.49
CA ILE A 686 3.09 -10.91 -16.17
C ILE A 686 3.26 -11.50 -17.57
N ARG A 687 4.24 -11.02 -18.35
CA ARG A 687 4.56 -11.55 -19.68
C ARG A 687 4.85 -13.05 -19.66
N GLU A 688 5.63 -13.52 -18.68
CA GLU A 688 5.93 -14.94 -18.49
C GLU A 688 4.65 -15.76 -18.27
N GLU A 689 3.72 -15.27 -17.44
CA GLU A 689 2.48 -15.98 -17.11
C GLU A 689 1.44 -15.93 -18.24
N VAL A 690 1.16 -14.74 -18.79
CA VAL A 690 0.10 -14.55 -19.80
C VAL A 690 0.54 -15.02 -21.19
N GLY A 691 1.85 -15.07 -21.44
CA GLY A 691 2.47 -15.36 -22.73
C GLY A 691 2.74 -14.08 -23.52
N GLU A 692 3.83 -14.08 -24.28
CA GLU A 692 4.33 -12.90 -25.00
C GLU A 692 3.31 -12.32 -25.99
N ASP A 693 2.48 -13.17 -26.57
CA ASP A 693 1.43 -12.74 -27.49
C ASP A 693 0.32 -11.94 -26.79
N ASN A 694 0.17 -12.02 -25.46
CA ASN A 694 -0.96 -11.45 -24.71
C ASN A 694 -0.62 -10.16 -23.95
N ILE A 695 0.53 -9.54 -24.27
CA ILE A 695 1.00 -8.28 -23.68
C ILE A 695 1.71 -7.45 -24.76
N PHE A 696 1.66 -6.13 -24.64
CA PHE A 696 2.32 -5.21 -25.56
C PHE A 696 3.58 -4.64 -24.93
N ILE A 697 4.74 -5.20 -25.28
CA ILE A 697 6.04 -4.74 -24.76
C ILE A 697 6.69 -3.75 -25.72
N PHE A 698 7.27 -2.68 -25.18
CA PHE A 698 8.03 -1.68 -25.94
C PHE A 698 9.22 -1.14 -25.13
N GLY A 699 10.03 -0.31 -25.79
CA GLY A 699 11.08 0.48 -25.16
C GLY A 699 12.37 -0.28 -24.90
N LEU A 700 13.34 0.46 -24.37
CA LEU A 700 14.65 -0.03 -23.97
C LEU A 700 14.53 -0.99 -22.77
N THR A 701 15.41 -1.98 -22.73
CA THR A 701 15.71 -2.80 -21.54
C THR A 701 16.54 -2.01 -20.52
N ASP A 702 16.64 -2.50 -19.28
CA ASP A 702 17.47 -1.88 -18.23
C ASP A 702 18.95 -1.81 -18.63
N GLU A 703 19.47 -2.87 -19.27
CA GLU A 703 20.83 -2.92 -19.81
C GLU A 703 21.04 -1.87 -20.91
N GLU A 704 20.10 -1.69 -21.83
CA GLU A 704 20.17 -0.69 -22.90
C GLU A 704 20.05 0.75 -22.38
N VAL A 705 19.23 0.98 -21.33
CA VAL A 705 19.14 2.29 -20.65
C VAL A 705 20.51 2.66 -20.05
N GLU A 706 21.13 1.74 -19.33
CA GLU A 706 22.46 1.96 -18.74
C GLU A 706 23.54 2.12 -19.80
N GLN A 707 23.47 1.36 -20.90
CA GLN A 707 24.39 1.51 -22.02
C GLN A 707 24.28 2.91 -22.66
N LYS A 708 23.07 3.38 -22.98
CA LYS A 708 22.86 4.72 -23.53
C LYS A 708 23.38 5.83 -22.62
N ARG A 709 23.19 5.69 -21.31
CA ARG A 709 23.74 6.64 -20.32
C ARG A 709 25.27 6.70 -20.39
N ARG A 710 25.94 5.55 -20.54
CA ARG A 710 27.41 5.47 -20.64
C ARG A 710 27.94 6.00 -21.97
N GLU A 711 27.20 5.82 -23.05
CA GLU A 711 27.59 6.28 -24.40
C GLU A 711 27.35 7.77 -24.64
N GLY A 712 26.76 8.48 -23.67
CA GLY A 712 26.49 9.92 -23.79
C GLY A 712 25.20 10.23 -24.54
N TYR A 713 24.09 9.56 -24.17
CA TYR A 713 22.74 9.81 -24.67
C TYR A 713 22.44 11.30 -24.90
N ASN A 714 22.06 11.65 -26.14
CA ASN A 714 21.63 12.99 -26.53
C ASN A 714 20.15 13.00 -26.94
N PRO A 715 19.24 13.56 -26.13
CA PRO A 715 17.81 13.61 -26.44
C PRO A 715 17.48 14.44 -27.69
N ARG A 716 18.33 15.39 -28.08
CA ARG A 716 18.11 16.23 -29.27
C ARG A 716 18.08 15.42 -30.57
N ASP A 717 18.81 14.31 -30.63
CA ASP A 717 18.82 13.43 -31.80
C ASP A 717 17.41 12.88 -32.10
N TYR A 718 16.60 12.63 -31.07
CA TYR A 718 15.21 12.17 -31.19
C TYR A 718 14.25 13.31 -31.55
N TYR A 719 14.47 14.49 -30.96
CA TYR A 719 13.71 15.70 -31.31
C TYR A 719 13.90 16.10 -32.79
N ASP A 720 15.12 15.98 -33.33
CA ASP A 720 15.42 16.36 -34.70
C ASP A 720 14.99 15.30 -35.73
N SER A 721 14.94 14.01 -35.34
CA SER A 721 14.65 12.90 -36.26
C SER A 721 13.18 12.48 -36.31
N ILE A 722 12.36 12.80 -35.31
CA ILE A 722 10.95 12.38 -35.22
C ILE A 722 10.02 13.60 -35.39
N PRO A 723 9.48 13.89 -36.60
CA PRO A 723 8.71 15.10 -36.86
C PRO A 723 7.47 15.27 -35.98
N GLU A 724 6.75 14.18 -35.71
CA GLU A 724 5.54 14.23 -34.88
C GLU A 724 5.86 14.55 -33.41
N LEU A 725 6.98 14.01 -32.89
CA LEU A 725 7.47 14.36 -31.56
C LEU A 725 7.93 15.82 -31.51
N GLN A 726 8.66 16.26 -32.54
CA GLN A 726 9.10 17.64 -32.67
C GLN A 726 7.93 18.62 -32.65
N GLN A 727 6.86 18.31 -33.39
CA GLN A 727 5.63 19.11 -33.41
C GLN A 727 5.02 19.24 -32.02
N VAL A 728 4.88 18.14 -31.27
CA VAL A 728 4.30 18.15 -29.92
C VAL A 728 5.19 18.95 -28.96
N LEU A 729 6.51 18.74 -28.99
CA LEU A 729 7.43 19.47 -28.11
C LEU A 729 7.47 20.97 -28.43
N ASN A 730 7.36 21.35 -29.71
CA ASN A 730 7.21 22.75 -30.12
C ASN A 730 5.89 23.35 -29.63
N GLN A 731 4.77 22.63 -29.75
CA GLN A 731 3.49 23.08 -29.22
C GLN A 731 3.54 23.33 -27.71
N ILE A 732 4.22 22.46 -26.97
CA ILE A 732 4.43 22.64 -25.52
C ILE A 732 5.33 23.86 -25.24
N ARG A 733 6.43 24.03 -25.99
CA ARG A 733 7.37 25.15 -25.84
C ARG A 733 6.75 26.50 -26.19
N ASP A 734 5.94 26.54 -27.23
CA ASP A 734 5.46 27.77 -27.87
C ASP A 734 4.08 28.21 -27.33
N GLY A 735 3.57 27.56 -26.27
CA GLY A 735 2.34 27.94 -25.59
C GLY A 735 1.04 27.47 -26.24
N PHE A 736 1.07 26.48 -27.15
CA PHE A 736 -0.15 26.02 -27.84
C PHE A 736 -1.24 25.48 -26.89
N PHE A 737 -0.82 24.79 -25.82
CA PHE A 737 -1.71 24.23 -24.80
C PHE A 737 -2.05 25.23 -23.69
N GLU A 738 -1.29 26.31 -23.56
CA GLU A 738 -1.53 27.37 -22.56
C GLU A 738 -1.16 28.74 -23.16
N PRO A 739 -2.03 29.32 -24.01
CA PRO A 739 -1.70 30.55 -24.75
C PRO A 739 -1.51 31.78 -23.87
N ASP A 740 -2.16 31.80 -22.69
CA ASP A 740 -2.07 32.90 -21.74
C ASP A 740 -0.75 32.88 -20.94
N GLU A 741 -0.09 31.72 -20.86
CA GLU A 741 1.21 31.54 -20.21
C GLU A 741 2.17 30.69 -21.09
N PRO A 742 2.66 31.22 -22.24
CA PRO A 742 3.40 30.41 -23.21
C PRO A 742 4.67 29.75 -22.67
N GLU A 743 5.26 30.32 -21.62
CA GLU A 743 6.51 29.84 -21.01
C GLU A 743 6.28 28.81 -19.89
N LEU A 744 5.02 28.53 -19.51
CA LEU A 744 4.68 27.70 -18.35
C LEU A 744 5.36 26.33 -18.36
N PHE A 745 5.44 25.69 -19.53
CA PHE A 745 5.98 24.35 -19.67
C PHE A 745 7.45 24.28 -20.11
N HIS A 746 8.15 25.42 -20.18
CA HIS A 746 9.59 25.45 -20.48
C HIS A 746 10.44 24.57 -19.55
N PRO A 747 10.15 24.43 -18.24
CA PRO A 747 10.87 23.49 -17.39
C PRO A 747 10.80 22.03 -17.86
N ILE A 748 9.66 21.60 -18.42
CA ILE A 748 9.53 20.24 -18.99
C ILE A 748 10.41 20.10 -20.23
N ILE A 749 10.40 21.10 -21.12
CA ILE A 749 11.21 21.10 -22.34
C ILE A 749 12.71 21.09 -22.02
N ARG A 750 13.14 21.94 -21.07
CA ARG A 750 14.53 21.97 -20.60
C ARG A 750 14.96 20.63 -20.03
N ASN A 751 14.11 20.01 -19.20
CA ASN A 751 14.39 18.71 -18.62
C ASN A 751 14.59 17.63 -19.69
N LEU A 752 13.77 17.65 -20.74
CA LEU A 752 13.85 16.70 -21.85
C LEU A 752 15.03 16.97 -22.80
N LEU A 753 15.30 18.22 -23.17
CA LEU A 753 16.25 18.53 -24.27
C LEU A 753 17.63 19.00 -23.81
N ASP A 754 17.71 19.62 -22.63
CA ASP A 754 18.92 20.30 -22.16
C ASP A 754 19.52 19.63 -20.91
N GLU A 755 18.70 18.96 -20.09
CA GLU A 755 19.14 18.24 -18.87
C GLU A 755 19.24 16.72 -19.08
N GLY A 756 19.15 16.27 -20.34
CA GLY A 756 19.52 14.92 -20.76
C GLY A 756 18.44 13.85 -20.68
N ASP A 757 17.17 14.19 -20.42
CA ASP A 757 16.04 13.23 -20.40
C ASP A 757 16.39 11.93 -19.65
N TYR A 758 16.72 12.06 -18.37
CA TYR A 758 17.23 10.95 -17.56
C TYR A 758 16.33 9.69 -17.59
N PHE A 759 15.04 9.88 -17.81
CA PHE A 759 14.02 8.83 -17.83
C PHE A 759 13.71 8.27 -19.22
N MET A 760 14.48 8.64 -20.25
CA MET A 760 14.38 8.07 -21.61
C MET A 760 12.97 8.24 -22.20
N VAL A 761 12.31 9.38 -21.94
CA VAL A 761 10.99 9.68 -22.51
C VAL A 761 11.07 9.81 -24.02
N LEU A 762 12.09 10.51 -24.54
CA LEU A 762 12.24 10.73 -25.98
C LEU A 762 12.77 9.47 -26.68
N ALA A 763 13.70 8.76 -26.03
CA ALA A 763 14.28 7.54 -26.58
C ALA A 763 13.23 6.43 -26.82
N ASP A 764 12.26 6.29 -25.92
CA ASP A 764 11.22 5.27 -26.04
C ASP A 764 9.99 5.71 -26.86
N PHE A 765 9.87 6.99 -27.21
CA PHE A 765 8.65 7.58 -27.80
C PHE A 765 8.20 6.88 -29.09
N GLU A 766 9.13 6.61 -30.01
CA GLU A 766 8.80 5.95 -31.28
C GLU A 766 8.35 4.49 -31.07
N SER A 767 9.09 3.74 -30.24
CA SER A 767 8.75 2.34 -29.94
C SER A 767 7.39 2.21 -29.24
N TYR A 768 7.08 3.13 -28.33
CA TYR A 768 5.79 3.24 -27.67
C TYR A 768 4.67 3.54 -28.67
N THR A 769 4.87 4.53 -29.53
CA THR A 769 3.91 4.93 -30.57
C THR A 769 3.61 3.79 -31.54
N LYS A 770 4.64 3.06 -31.98
CA LYS A 770 4.48 1.88 -32.84
C LYS A 770 3.68 0.79 -32.15
N GLN A 771 3.92 0.55 -30.86
CA GLN A 771 3.18 -0.46 -30.12
C GLN A 771 1.72 -0.05 -29.89
N GLN A 772 1.45 1.23 -29.70
CA GLN A 772 0.09 1.77 -29.63
C GLN A 772 -0.69 1.59 -30.94
N GLN A 773 -0.02 1.63 -32.10
CA GLN A 773 -0.66 1.29 -33.38
C GLN A 773 -1.05 -0.19 -33.47
N GLU A 774 -0.22 -1.10 -32.94
CA GLU A 774 -0.57 -2.53 -32.87
C GLU A 774 -1.74 -2.79 -31.89
N VAL A 775 -1.85 -2.01 -30.82
CA VAL A 775 -3.03 -2.02 -29.94
C VAL A 775 -4.30 -1.68 -30.73
N GLU A 776 -4.30 -0.58 -31.49
CA GLU A 776 -5.47 -0.15 -32.28
C GLU A 776 -5.86 -1.20 -33.31
N LYS A 777 -4.86 -1.76 -34.01
CA LYS A 777 -5.06 -2.81 -35.00
C LYS A 777 -5.64 -4.08 -34.37
N LEU A 778 -5.17 -4.49 -33.19
CA LEU A 778 -5.72 -5.65 -32.49
C LEU A 778 -7.13 -5.39 -31.98
N TYR A 779 -7.40 -4.20 -31.44
CA TYR A 779 -8.71 -3.86 -30.89
C TYR A 779 -9.81 -3.88 -31.97
N LYS A 780 -9.48 -3.55 -33.22
CA LYS A 780 -10.41 -3.75 -34.37
C LYS A 780 -10.79 -5.22 -34.56
N ASP A 781 -9.92 -6.17 -34.21
CA ASP A 781 -10.22 -7.61 -34.16
C ASP A 781 -10.69 -8.01 -32.75
N GLN A 782 -11.92 -7.63 -32.42
CA GLN A 782 -12.55 -7.90 -31.11
C GLN A 782 -12.51 -9.38 -30.73
N ALA A 783 -12.61 -10.29 -31.70
CA ALA A 783 -12.55 -11.72 -31.45
C ALA A 783 -11.18 -12.14 -30.89
N LYS A 784 -10.08 -11.58 -31.40
CA LYS A 784 -8.73 -11.81 -30.87
C LYS A 784 -8.47 -11.03 -29.60
N TRP A 785 -8.86 -9.75 -29.52
CA TRP A 785 -8.70 -8.93 -28.31
C TRP A 785 -9.27 -9.62 -27.07
N ILE A 786 -10.52 -10.07 -27.16
CA ILE A 786 -11.22 -10.73 -26.04
C ILE A 786 -10.57 -12.07 -25.66
N LYS A 787 -10.02 -12.82 -26.63
CA LYS A 787 -9.24 -14.03 -26.32
C LYS A 787 -8.03 -13.69 -25.46
N LYS A 788 -7.25 -12.67 -25.85
CA LYS A 788 -6.08 -12.23 -25.10
C LYS A 788 -6.44 -11.72 -23.71
N ALA A 789 -7.56 -11.00 -23.58
CA ALA A 789 -8.08 -10.54 -22.30
C ALA A 789 -8.44 -11.70 -21.37
N ILE A 790 -9.11 -12.74 -21.88
CA ILE A 790 -9.43 -13.95 -21.11
C ILE A 790 -8.14 -14.68 -20.69
N HIS A 791 -7.15 -14.80 -21.58
CA HIS A 791 -5.85 -15.40 -21.22
C HIS A 791 -5.14 -14.63 -20.11
N ASN A 792 -5.23 -13.30 -20.08
CA ASN A 792 -4.71 -12.50 -18.98
C ASN A 792 -5.39 -12.90 -17.66
N VAL A 793 -6.73 -12.87 -17.59
CA VAL A 793 -7.47 -13.28 -16.39
C VAL A 793 -7.13 -14.72 -15.97
N ALA A 794 -7.07 -15.64 -16.93
CA ALA A 794 -6.87 -17.06 -16.66
C ALA A 794 -5.47 -17.40 -16.13
N ARG A 795 -4.46 -16.61 -16.49
CA ARG A 795 -3.04 -16.97 -16.28
C ARG A 795 -2.36 -16.19 -15.16
N VAL A 796 -2.99 -15.17 -14.60
CA VAL A 796 -2.40 -14.31 -13.55
C VAL A 796 -2.55 -14.84 -12.11
N GLY A 797 -2.89 -16.13 -11.93
CA GLY A 797 -3.09 -16.74 -10.61
C GLY A 797 -1.89 -16.61 -9.65
N LYS A 798 -0.67 -16.61 -10.20
CA LYS A 798 0.59 -16.38 -9.47
C LYS A 798 0.60 -15.08 -8.65
N PHE A 799 -0.16 -14.07 -9.07
CA PHE A 799 -0.16 -12.73 -8.46
C PHE A 799 -1.14 -12.58 -7.29
N SER A 800 -1.74 -13.67 -6.80
CA SER A 800 -2.46 -13.62 -5.52
C SER A 800 -1.51 -13.29 -4.37
N SER A 801 -1.90 -12.35 -3.51
CA SER A 801 -1.18 -12.09 -2.26
C SER A 801 -1.24 -13.26 -1.28
N ASP A 802 -2.17 -14.21 -1.44
CA ASP A 802 -2.18 -15.44 -0.64
C ASP A 802 -0.91 -16.25 -0.89
N ARG A 803 -0.54 -16.42 -2.16
CA ARG A 803 0.70 -17.10 -2.55
C ARG A 803 1.90 -16.42 -1.90
N THR A 804 1.99 -15.09 -2.01
CA THR A 804 3.05 -14.31 -1.38
C THR A 804 3.09 -14.53 0.14
N ILE A 805 1.96 -14.43 0.84
CA ILE A 805 1.90 -14.64 2.30
C ILE A 805 2.32 -16.05 2.71
N LEU A 806 1.94 -17.08 1.95
CA LEU A 806 2.37 -18.44 2.21
C LEU A 806 3.88 -18.64 2.01
N GLU A 807 4.48 -17.94 1.04
CA GLU A 807 5.93 -17.95 0.85
C GLU A 807 6.66 -17.24 1.98
N TYR A 808 6.19 -16.06 2.41
CA TYR A 808 6.72 -15.36 3.58
C TYR A 808 6.62 -16.24 4.84
N SER A 809 5.45 -16.85 5.09
CA SER A 809 5.20 -17.75 6.22
C SER A 809 6.20 -18.90 6.27
N LYS A 810 6.50 -19.52 5.12
CA LYS A 810 7.40 -20.70 5.05
C LYS A 810 8.88 -20.34 5.05
N GLN A 811 9.28 -19.28 4.36
CA GLN A 811 10.70 -19.01 4.07
C GLN A 811 11.32 -17.93 4.96
N ILE A 812 10.49 -17.10 5.61
CA ILE A 812 10.95 -15.97 6.44
C ILE A 812 10.42 -16.08 7.86
N TRP A 813 9.11 -16.17 8.05
CA TRP A 813 8.51 -16.07 9.37
C TRP A 813 8.52 -17.37 10.16
N ASP A 814 8.56 -18.51 9.47
CA ASP A 814 8.43 -19.85 10.05
C ASP A 814 7.16 -19.92 10.94
N CYS A 815 6.03 -19.53 10.34
CA CYS A 815 4.75 -19.36 11.02
C CYS A 815 3.70 -20.26 10.37
N GLU A 816 3.03 -21.07 11.19
CA GLU A 816 2.03 -22.04 10.73
C GLU A 816 0.64 -21.42 10.50
N GLN A 817 -0.13 -22.04 9.61
CA GLN A 817 -1.55 -21.72 9.46
C GLN A 817 -2.35 -22.27 10.64
N ILE A 818 -3.32 -21.49 11.09
CA ILE A 818 -4.25 -21.84 12.16
C ILE A 818 -5.67 -21.88 11.59
N SER A 819 -6.48 -22.79 12.11
CA SER A 819 -7.92 -22.85 11.83
C SER A 819 -8.69 -22.90 13.14
N LEU A 820 -9.84 -22.23 13.19
CA LEU A 820 -10.71 -22.28 14.36
C LEU A 820 -11.48 -23.63 14.41
N PRO A 821 -11.75 -24.18 15.60
CA PRO A 821 -12.57 -25.40 15.73
C PRO A 821 -13.97 -25.20 15.13
N LYS A 822 -14.41 -26.13 14.26
CA LYS A 822 -15.68 -26.04 13.52
C LYS A 822 -16.95 -26.11 14.38
N ASP A 823 -16.86 -26.54 15.64
CA ASP A 823 -18.02 -26.76 16.52
C ASP A 823 -18.17 -25.62 17.55
N ARG A 824 -18.88 -24.56 17.17
CA ARG A 824 -19.32 -23.50 18.09
C ARG A 824 -20.41 -23.94 19.09
N THR A 825 -21.04 -25.11 18.94
CA THR A 825 -22.19 -25.53 19.76
C THR A 825 -22.03 -26.85 20.56
N SER A 826 -20.99 -27.66 20.33
CA SER A 826 -20.92 -29.01 20.94
C SER A 826 -19.86 -29.17 22.06
N GLN A 827 -18.81 -28.33 22.11
CA GLN A 827 -17.65 -28.60 22.98
C GLN A 827 -17.82 -28.30 24.48
N LYS A 828 -18.84 -27.55 24.91
CA LYS A 828 -19.04 -27.26 26.36
C LYS A 828 -19.85 -28.33 27.12
N ASN A 829 -20.55 -29.24 26.44
CA ASN A 829 -21.28 -30.35 27.10
C ASN A 829 -20.37 -31.54 27.49
N GLY A 830 -19.19 -31.68 26.88
CA GLY A 830 -18.23 -32.76 27.18
C GLY A 830 -17.42 -32.54 28.46
N ASN A 831 -17.06 -31.28 28.78
CA ASN A 831 -16.22 -30.98 29.94
C ASN A 831 -16.97 -30.91 31.28
N ASN A 832 -18.30 -30.80 31.26
CA ASN A 832 -19.13 -30.93 32.48
C ASN A 832 -19.41 -32.38 32.88
N LYS A 833 -19.26 -33.37 31.98
CA LYS A 833 -19.35 -34.80 32.34
C LYS A 833 -18.03 -35.34 32.92
N LYS A 834 -16.87 -34.91 32.43
CA LYS A 834 -15.56 -35.36 32.97
C LYS A 834 -15.22 -34.82 34.37
N ARG A 835 -15.76 -33.65 34.77
CA ARG A 835 -15.61 -33.12 36.15
C ARG A 835 -16.59 -33.69 37.19
N LYS A 836 -17.64 -34.40 36.77
CA LYS A 836 -18.58 -35.07 37.70
C LYS A 836 -18.18 -36.50 38.04
N VAL A 837 -17.37 -37.17 37.22
CA VAL A 837 -16.92 -38.56 37.48
C VAL A 837 -15.71 -38.61 38.43
N SER A 838 -14.95 -37.52 38.58
CA SER A 838 -13.80 -37.45 39.52
C SER A 838 -14.19 -37.00 40.95
N LYS A 839 -15.48 -36.84 41.26
CA LYS A 839 -15.99 -36.49 42.60
C LYS A 839 -16.82 -37.59 43.27
N GLN A 840 -16.81 -38.80 42.71
CA GLN A 840 -17.50 -39.98 43.27
C GLN A 840 -16.55 -41.14 43.62
N LYS A 841 -15.25 -40.87 43.76
CA LYS A 841 -14.29 -41.73 44.44
C LYS A 841 -13.39 -40.85 45.30
N ALA A 842 -13.86 -40.54 46.49
CA ALA A 842 -13.10 -40.11 47.66
C ALA A 842 -13.66 -40.88 48.85
#